data_AF-A0A561WQN3-F1
#
_entry.id   AF-A0A561WQN3-F1
#
_cell.length_a   1.000
_cell.length_b   1.000
_cell.length_c   1.000
_cell.angle_alpha   90.00
_cell.angle_beta   90.00
_cell.angle_gamma   90.00
#
_symmetry.space_group_name_H-M   'P 1'
#
loop_
_entity.id
_entity.type
_entity.pdbx_description
1 polymer ?
#
loop_
_entity_poly.entity_id
_entity_poly.type
_entity_poly.pdbx_seq_one_letter_code
_entity_poly.pdbx_strand_id
1 'polypeptide(L)'
;MTCPVCGTVAVPGARFCHHCGSALPAAAALPAAERRIVTVLFGDLSDFTSWSEDLDPERVGAVTDRVLAALAGAVKTFGGHVDKLTGDGIMAVFGAPVAHEDDAERAVRAALSMQRAVRRVLDDERGGGAPLGLRVGLNTGEVVAGMQAGIEYTVIGDTVNTAARLADAAAVGAVYAGERTSGGTRHVASWRQLRPLRLKGKREPVPTYELLGLHDAPGTRSGLGDEAPFVGREAELGRVSGRLAEAIDSGTPRVLVMTAEAGIGKSRFAGEVKRLAAGYEVGTGPYAGHGARVLRVRCRAFGERRRYAPLADLVRKAAGLPKDVVATVGRTVVEERLRKVAQRLGVPLDIDRLLVLLGYGEAPVSPGGPAAPADWPPSAKRVDAEAISIAVADLLNAMAATTPLMVIVDDLHDATATTVDALGSTLSLLEGPVVVLLLGRPELVRTAGALTRLSDAEVHTLPPLRGADASRLLTSYLSGGKLPQPDTDRMLATAQGNPFYLAEMVTLLMERGALTPAVGANAAGKWQLAAGSLGSQLLSRDLAAVLAARIDALPSEPRAVLRDASVAGTTVPAGVLEALQDRRAPSELPPGVDLAAQLERAVDELLQRRMIHRSRGGFQFTTPLMREAAYAGIGKADLAERHAYLATWAAPETVGRHADAATRLSLSDNERDAFVATHAEAAIDLANAVRLRPDAAVREVAGLAVAALGRMARRALANIEPAAAIEYAERAAQLAGGDLPLPDQLVLARAMLRLGRAEEALAHGEKISKSAGDDPVCRAEAMIVVGRAHEALGDGGRAVAAWQEALEVATEAQLLPERANAMRRLGMADFLNGRLSQASSRFAAAYQVTLAAGDRHGQAWALQNLAWVTTTRGDFAGTDAVLGRAARLFAELGDPVGRSWLRGTTAFARLLAGRLQEARRLARIFLPFGDRVGEGWAVGTLRVVEAYAAAELGDLGAADSQARRAYREFQEVSDDWGCGLAMVVRGVIARGVGELDHAADLLGDALWYADKTGHPLLLGMAGTLHGFVALQRGDLATAEADARRVMTSVEPHNSLAPAQVGPRVLLAEARTRAGDAATAVGLLAPIASDTSAPSLLFSRRHALASYASALLAEGRVESALTWIERAREVPAEDVRSGVLAAMVRARVLAASDRYVQARAAAEEAVRLAYATEQASERAAAEELRDTLAVTAVEPPPAETVAYASDMPG
;
A
#
# COMPACT_ATOMS: atom_id res chain seq x y z
N MET A 1 -3.87 43.40 -3.63
CA MET A 1 -4.97 43.80 -2.72
C MET A 1 -5.16 45.31 -2.82
N THR A 2 -6.37 45.84 -2.70
CA THR A 2 -6.62 47.29 -2.58
C THR A 2 -6.87 47.63 -1.12
N CYS A 3 -6.30 48.74 -0.65
CA CYS A 3 -6.54 49.23 0.68
C CYS A 3 -8.06 49.40 0.88
N PRO A 4 -8.66 48.79 1.91
CA PRO A 4 -10.11 48.88 2.13
C PRO A 4 -10.56 50.30 2.49
N VAL A 5 -9.64 51.19 2.85
CA VAL A 5 -9.91 52.57 3.23
C VAL A 5 -9.84 53.52 2.03
N CYS A 6 -8.77 53.48 1.23
CA CYS A 6 -8.55 54.45 0.15
C CYS A 6 -8.59 53.84 -1.26
N GLY A 7 -8.81 52.53 -1.40
CA GLY A 7 -8.86 51.85 -2.68
C GLY A 7 -7.51 51.72 -3.40
N THR A 8 -6.42 52.25 -2.84
CA THR A 8 -5.08 52.17 -3.44
C THR A 8 -4.57 50.75 -3.46
N VAL A 9 -4.03 50.28 -4.59
CA VAL A 9 -3.42 48.96 -4.69
C VAL A 9 -2.23 48.88 -3.75
N ALA A 10 -2.32 48.05 -2.71
CA ALA A 10 -1.25 47.90 -1.75
C ALA A 10 -0.04 47.19 -2.38
N VAL A 11 1.15 47.62 -1.94
CA VAL A 11 2.41 46.97 -2.28
C VAL A 11 2.41 45.59 -1.59
N PRO A 12 2.72 44.49 -2.30
CA PRO A 12 2.79 43.16 -1.71
C PRO A 12 3.77 43.14 -0.52
N GLY A 13 3.35 42.59 0.64
CA GLY A 13 4.15 42.54 1.87
C GLY A 13 4.07 43.80 2.76
N ALA A 14 3.40 44.87 2.34
CA ALA A 14 3.26 46.08 3.15
C ALA A 14 2.29 45.87 4.32
N ARG A 15 2.72 46.19 5.55
CA ARG A 15 1.86 46.20 6.75
C ARG A 15 0.91 47.40 6.80
N PHE A 16 1.23 48.46 6.06
CA PHE A 16 0.47 49.71 5.99
C PHE A 16 0.30 50.16 4.54
N CYS A 17 -0.82 50.82 4.24
CA CYS A 17 -1.06 51.40 2.92
C CYS A 17 -0.07 52.55 2.67
N HIS A 18 0.71 52.47 1.60
CA HIS A 18 1.68 53.50 1.22
C HIS A 18 1.03 54.86 0.88
N HIS A 19 -0.27 54.88 0.55
CA HIS A 19 -0.98 56.11 0.23
C HIS A 19 -1.68 56.75 1.43
N CYS A 20 -2.31 55.96 2.32
CA CYS A 20 -3.14 56.50 3.40
C CYS A 20 -2.71 56.08 4.81
N GLY A 21 -1.61 55.34 4.97
CA GLY A 21 -1.07 54.91 6.27
C GLY A 21 -1.89 53.86 7.04
N SER A 22 -3.05 53.45 6.53
CA SER A 22 -3.93 52.49 7.21
C SER A 22 -3.32 51.09 7.27
N ALA A 23 -3.46 50.40 8.41
CA ALA A 23 -3.02 49.03 8.59
C ALA A 23 -3.74 48.10 7.61
N LEU A 24 -2.98 47.30 6.87
CA LEU A 24 -3.52 46.32 5.93
C LEU A 24 -3.73 44.98 6.68
N PRO A 25 -4.81 44.23 6.41
CA PRO A 25 -5.09 42.98 7.12
C PRO A 25 -3.93 41.98 7.00
N ALA A 26 -3.70 41.18 8.05
CA ALA A 26 -2.62 40.19 8.17
C ALA A 26 -2.56 39.13 7.03
N ALA A 27 -3.59 39.08 6.18
CA ALA A 27 -3.58 38.40 4.89
C ALA A 27 -2.52 38.92 3.90
N ALA A 28 -1.74 39.95 4.25
CA ALA A 28 -0.59 40.46 3.51
C ALA A 28 0.70 39.62 3.66
N ALA A 29 0.71 38.56 4.46
CA ALA A 29 1.81 37.60 4.46
C ALA A 29 1.73 36.72 3.20
N LEU A 30 2.59 37.00 2.23
CA LEU A 30 2.77 36.14 1.05
C LEU A 30 3.33 34.79 1.52
N PRO A 31 2.86 33.68 0.94
CA PRO A 31 3.26 32.35 1.40
C PRO A 31 4.77 32.11 1.24
N ALA A 32 5.32 31.28 2.14
CA ALA A 32 6.61 30.63 1.94
C ALA A 32 6.59 29.89 0.59
N ALA A 33 7.70 29.92 -0.15
CA ALA A 33 7.84 29.45 -1.52
C ALA A 33 6.93 28.23 -1.88
N GLU A 34 6.02 28.42 -2.84
CA GLU A 34 5.02 27.42 -3.24
C GLU A 34 5.30 26.88 -4.64
N ARG A 35 4.96 25.61 -4.88
CA ARG A 35 5.03 25.02 -6.23
C ARG A 35 3.70 25.19 -6.93
N ARG A 36 3.74 25.77 -8.14
CA ARG A 36 2.55 26.08 -8.94
C ARG A 36 2.80 25.81 -10.41
N ILE A 37 1.74 25.49 -11.15
CA ILE A 37 1.75 25.55 -12.60
C ILE A 37 1.32 26.96 -12.99
N VAL A 38 2.15 27.64 -13.77
CA VAL A 38 1.87 29.00 -14.26
C VAL A 38 2.09 29.07 -15.77
N THR A 39 1.53 30.08 -16.41
CA THR A 39 1.92 30.49 -17.76
C THR A 39 2.72 31.78 -17.69
N VAL A 40 3.99 31.70 -18.12
CA VAL A 40 4.91 32.85 -18.14
C VAL A 40 4.86 33.48 -19.53
N LEU A 41 4.79 34.80 -19.56
CA LEU A 41 4.82 35.64 -20.76
C LEU A 41 6.02 36.57 -20.69
N PHE A 42 6.85 36.53 -21.73
CA PHE A 42 7.87 37.54 -21.99
C PHE A 42 7.51 38.31 -23.25
N GLY A 43 7.57 39.64 -23.18
CA GLY A 43 7.50 40.52 -24.34
C GLY A 43 8.78 41.34 -24.44
N ASP A 44 9.40 41.36 -25.61
CA ASP A 44 10.66 42.06 -25.87
C ASP A 44 10.54 42.90 -27.16
N LEU A 45 10.99 44.14 -27.15
CA LEU A 45 10.92 45.03 -28.31
C LEU A 45 12.13 44.81 -29.23
N SER A 46 11.88 44.37 -30.46
CA SER A 46 12.96 44.10 -31.40
C SER A 46 13.65 45.37 -31.88
N ASP A 47 14.98 45.34 -31.92
CA ASP A 47 15.84 46.37 -32.51
C ASP A 47 15.66 47.76 -31.87
N PHE A 48 15.16 47.79 -30.62
CA PHE A 48 14.94 48.99 -29.83
C PHE A 48 16.25 49.72 -29.51
N THR A 49 17.33 48.97 -29.22
CA THR A 49 18.66 49.54 -28.98
C THR A 49 19.16 50.34 -30.19
N SER A 50 19.07 49.77 -31.40
CA SER A 50 19.47 50.45 -32.63
C SER A 50 18.58 51.64 -32.96
N TRP A 51 17.29 51.58 -32.63
CA TRP A 51 16.38 52.73 -32.77
C TRP A 51 16.67 53.86 -31.75
N SER A 52 17.12 53.50 -30.54
CA SER A 52 17.44 54.47 -29.49
C SER A 52 18.76 55.22 -29.69
N GLU A 53 19.69 54.68 -30.49
CA GLU A 53 20.99 55.31 -30.77
C GLU A 53 20.87 56.60 -31.58
N ASP A 54 19.83 56.71 -32.42
CA ASP A 54 19.60 57.85 -33.31
C ASP A 54 18.63 58.91 -32.72
N LEU A 55 18.21 58.76 -31.46
CA LEU A 55 17.18 59.58 -30.82
C LEU A 55 17.60 60.20 -29.49
N ASP A 56 16.99 61.34 -29.15
CA ASP A 56 17.22 62.02 -27.87
C ASP A 56 16.76 61.15 -26.68
N PRO A 57 17.57 60.99 -25.61
CA PRO A 57 17.22 60.15 -24.46
C PRO A 57 15.88 60.49 -23.78
N GLU A 58 15.45 61.75 -23.74
CA GLU A 58 14.15 62.13 -23.18
C GLU A 58 13.00 61.61 -24.04
N ARG A 59 13.19 61.64 -25.37
CA ARG A 59 12.22 61.11 -26.33
C ARG A 59 12.18 59.58 -26.33
N VAL A 60 13.32 58.93 -26.20
CA VAL A 60 13.42 57.47 -26.02
C VAL A 60 12.67 57.07 -24.74
N GLY A 61 12.92 57.75 -23.61
CA GLY A 61 12.22 57.51 -22.36
C GLY A 61 10.69 57.63 -22.47
N ALA A 62 10.20 58.72 -23.07
CA ALA A 62 8.76 58.96 -23.23
C ALA A 62 8.05 57.94 -24.14
N VAL A 63 8.73 57.39 -25.14
CA VAL A 63 8.19 56.32 -25.99
C VAL A 63 8.22 54.98 -25.26
N THR A 64 9.32 54.65 -24.59
CA THR A 64 9.44 53.43 -23.76
C THR A 64 8.35 53.38 -22.70
N ASP A 65 8.13 54.46 -21.96
CA ASP A 65 7.11 54.51 -20.91
C ASP A 65 5.70 54.28 -21.46
N ARG A 66 5.37 54.87 -22.61
CA ARG A 66 4.07 54.64 -23.28
C ARG A 66 3.92 53.20 -23.74
N VAL A 67 4.95 52.61 -24.31
CA VAL A 67 4.94 51.22 -24.76
C VAL A 67 4.82 50.26 -23.56
N LEU A 68 5.67 50.39 -22.54
CA LEU A 68 5.62 49.56 -21.33
C LEU A 68 4.29 49.71 -20.58
N ALA A 69 3.72 50.93 -20.51
CA ALA A 69 2.41 51.15 -19.91
C ALA A 69 1.30 50.41 -20.69
N ALA A 70 1.35 50.41 -22.03
CA ALA A 70 0.41 49.67 -22.86
C ALA A 70 0.55 48.15 -22.70
N LEU A 71 1.78 47.64 -22.62
CA LEU A 71 2.08 46.23 -22.35
C LEU A 71 1.58 45.79 -20.97
N ALA A 72 1.91 46.55 -19.92
CA ALA A 72 1.44 46.29 -18.56
C ALA A 72 -0.10 46.38 -18.45
N GLY A 73 -0.71 47.31 -19.19
CA GLY A 73 -2.17 47.43 -19.30
C GLY A 73 -2.80 46.20 -19.94
N ALA A 74 -2.22 45.66 -21.00
CA ALA A 74 -2.68 44.42 -21.64
C ALA A 74 -2.59 43.22 -20.67
N VAL A 75 -1.45 43.04 -19.98
CA VAL A 75 -1.29 41.97 -18.98
C VAL A 75 -2.34 42.06 -17.86
N LYS A 76 -2.50 43.25 -17.26
CA LYS A 76 -3.48 43.49 -16.19
C LYS A 76 -4.91 43.25 -16.67
N THR A 77 -5.22 43.61 -17.92
CA THR A 77 -6.57 43.44 -18.50
C THR A 77 -7.01 42.00 -18.48
N PHE A 78 -6.11 41.04 -18.72
CA PHE A 78 -6.37 39.61 -18.71
C PHE A 78 -6.04 38.93 -17.37
N GLY A 79 -5.87 39.70 -16.29
CA GLY A 79 -5.67 39.16 -14.95
C GLY A 79 -4.28 38.57 -14.69
N GLY A 80 -3.29 38.89 -15.53
CA GLY A 80 -1.89 38.54 -15.30
C GLY A 80 -1.24 39.47 -14.28
N HIS A 81 -0.23 38.94 -13.58
CA HIS A 81 0.66 39.72 -12.72
C HIS A 81 1.89 40.15 -13.51
N VAL A 82 2.18 41.46 -13.54
CA VAL A 82 3.46 41.96 -14.08
C VAL A 82 4.51 41.72 -13.00
N ASP A 83 5.45 40.81 -13.24
CA ASP A 83 6.53 40.48 -12.31
C ASP A 83 7.58 41.58 -12.36
N LYS A 84 8.13 41.86 -13.55
CA LYS A 84 9.22 42.82 -13.77
C LYS A 84 9.12 43.51 -15.13
N LEU A 85 9.58 44.77 -15.18
CA LEU A 85 9.83 45.54 -16.40
C LEU A 85 11.35 45.66 -16.56
N THR A 86 11.88 45.34 -17.75
CA THR A 86 13.32 45.28 -18.01
C THR A 86 13.64 46.15 -19.22
N GLY A 87 13.85 47.46 -19.05
CA GLY A 87 14.25 48.37 -20.13
C GLY A 87 13.28 48.40 -21.31
N ASP A 88 13.53 47.53 -22.30
CA ASP A 88 12.77 47.29 -23.53
C ASP A 88 11.81 46.09 -23.48
N GLY A 89 11.72 45.39 -22.34
CA GLY A 89 10.93 44.18 -22.16
C GLY A 89 10.02 44.13 -20.92
N ILE A 90 9.13 43.15 -20.90
CA ILE A 90 8.16 42.87 -19.82
C ILE A 90 8.10 41.38 -19.51
N MET A 91 8.11 41.04 -18.23
CA MET A 91 7.82 39.70 -17.72
C MET A 91 6.49 39.70 -16.96
N ALA A 92 5.59 38.80 -17.36
CA ALA A 92 4.29 38.61 -16.74
C ALA A 92 4.00 37.14 -16.46
N VAL A 93 3.19 36.90 -15.43
CA VAL A 93 2.84 35.57 -14.95
C VAL A 93 1.33 35.46 -14.79
N PHE A 94 0.78 34.35 -15.28
CA PHE A 94 -0.62 33.98 -15.11
C PHE A 94 -0.66 32.68 -14.29
N GLY A 95 -1.48 32.65 -13.23
CA GLY A 95 -1.56 31.54 -12.28
C GLY A 95 -0.80 31.72 -10.96
N ALA A 96 -0.13 32.86 -10.79
CA ALA A 96 0.46 33.31 -9.52
C ALA A 96 0.21 34.82 -9.34
N PRO A 97 -0.12 35.31 -8.12
CA PRO A 97 -0.29 34.56 -6.87
C PRO A 97 -1.63 33.80 -6.76
N VAL A 98 -2.55 33.98 -7.71
CA VAL A 98 -3.87 33.31 -7.74
C VAL A 98 -3.98 32.47 -9.01
N ALA A 99 -4.30 31.20 -8.85
CA ALA A 99 -4.50 30.26 -9.95
C ALA A 99 -5.93 30.33 -10.52
N HIS A 100 -6.03 30.21 -11.85
CA HIS A 100 -7.30 30.10 -12.57
C HIS A 100 -7.25 28.93 -13.56
N GLU A 101 -8.43 28.43 -13.93
CA GLU A 101 -8.56 27.31 -14.88
C GLU A 101 -8.09 27.70 -16.30
N ASP A 102 -8.15 28.99 -16.65
CA ASP A 102 -7.91 29.54 -17.98
C ASP A 102 -6.60 30.36 -18.10
N ASP A 103 -5.64 30.20 -17.18
CA ASP A 103 -4.41 31.02 -17.14
C ASP A 103 -3.59 30.99 -18.44
N ALA A 104 -3.54 29.85 -19.13
CA ALA A 104 -2.88 29.74 -20.43
C ALA A 104 -3.62 30.53 -21.53
N GLU A 105 -4.95 30.48 -21.56
CA GLU A 105 -5.77 31.27 -22.49
C GLU A 105 -5.59 32.76 -22.23
N ARG A 106 -5.62 33.18 -20.96
CA ARG A 106 -5.42 34.57 -20.54
C ARG A 106 -4.08 35.12 -21.03
N ALA A 107 -3.01 34.35 -20.88
CA ALA A 107 -1.68 34.71 -21.36
C ALA A 107 -1.63 34.86 -22.89
N VAL A 108 -2.26 33.95 -23.65
CA VAL A 108 -2.33 34.00 -25.12
C VAL A 108 -3.12 35.23 -25.60
N ARG A 109 -4.23 35.55 -24.95
CA ARG A 109 -5.02 36.76 -25.27
C ARG A 109 -4.27 38.04 -24.91
N ALA A 110 -3.56 38.07 -23.78
CA ALA A 110 -2.70 39.17 -23.41
C ALA A 110 -1.59 39.39 -24.44
N ALA A 111 -0.91 38.33 -24.86
CA ALA A 111 0.13 38.38 -25.90
C ALA A 111 -0.38 39.01 -27.20
N LEU A 112 -1.55 38.60 -27.69
CA LEU A 112 -2.13 39.17 -28.91
C LEU A 112 -2.58 40.63 -28.71
N SER A 113 -3.09 40.97 -27.52
CA SER A 113 -3.44 42.35 -27.18
C SER A 113 -2.20 43.25 -27.11
N MET A 114 -1.08 42.74 -26.59
CA MET A 114 0.21 43.42 -26.55
C MET A 114 0.73 43.70 -27.96
N GLN A 115 0.69 42.70 -28.85
CA GLN A 115 1.06 42.88 -30.28
C GLN A 115 0.27 44.02 -30.94
N ARG A 116 -1.05 44.09 -30.70
CA ARG A 116 -1.91 45.15 -31.25
C ARG A 116 -1.63 46.51 -30.62
N ALA A 117 -1.40 46.56 -29.31
CA ALA A 117 -1.13 47.80 -28.59
C ALA A 117 0.18 48.43 -29.06
N VAL A 118 1.25 47.64 -29.19
CA VAL A 118 2.55 48.10 -29.71
C VAL A 118 2.41 48.60 -31.14
N ARG A 119 1.68 47.87 -32.01
CA ARG A 119 1.47 48.31 -33.40
C ARG A 119 0.80 49.68 -33.49
N ARG A 120 -0.20 49.96 -32.65
CA ARG A 120 -0.87 51.28 -32.60
C ARG A 120 0.07 52.39 -32.16
N VAL A 121 0.82 52.16 -31.08
CA VAL A 121 1.78 53.16 -30.56
C VAL A 121 2.87 53.46 -31.60
N LEU A 122 3.30 52.46 -32.36
CA LEU A 122 4.30 52.65 -33.43
C LEU A 122 3.71 53.31 -34.69
N ASP A 123 2.46 53.04 -35.04
CA ASP A 123 1.76 53.70 -36.16
C ASP A 123 1.56 55.21 -35.91
N ASP A 124 1.41 55.62 -34.64
CA ASP A 124 1.28 57.02 -34.23
C ASP A 124 2.61 57.80 -34.28
N GLU A 125 3.76 57.11 -34.30
CA GLU A 125 5.12 57.69 -34.23
C GLU A 125 5.84 57.74 -35.59
N ARG A 126 5.10 57.74 -36.71
CA ARG A 126 5.66 57.73 -38.10
C ARG A 126 6.69 58.84 -38.33
N GLY A 127 7.97 58.48 -38.20
CA GLY A 127 9.10 59.38 -38.47
C GLY A 127 10.50 58.75 -38.40
N GLY A 128 10.67 57.43 -38.39
CA GLY A 128 12.01 56.80 -38.30
C GLY A 128 12.11 55.35 -38.80
N GLY A 129 12.49 55.19 -40.06
CA GLY A 129 13.42 54.18 -40.62
C GLY A 129 13.31 52.66 -40.42
N ALA A 130 12.76 52.07 -39.35
CA ALA A 130 12.87 50.63 -39.09
C ALA A 130 11.58 49.96 -38.55
N PRO A 131 11.32 48.67 -38.87
CA PRO A 131 10.18 47.93 -38.35
C PRO A 131 10.43 47.50 -36.89
N LEU A 132 10.22 48.42 -35.94
CA LEU A 132 10.07 48.07 -34.53
C LEU A 132 8.84 47.16 -34.35
N GLY A 133 8.96 46.13 -33.52
CA GLY A 133 7.85 45.23 -33.25
C GLY A 133 8.08 44.41 -31.99
N LEU A 134 7.00 43.85 -31.43
CA LEU A 134 7.09 43.07 -30.21
C LEU A 134 7.35 41.60 -30.56
N ARG A 135 8.31 40.98 -29.88
CA ARG A 135 8.52 39.53 -29.87
C ARG A 135 7.95 38.98 -28.56
N VAL A 136 7.07 37.97 -28.63
CA VAL A 136 6.44 37.41 -27.42
C VAL A 136 6.70 35.92 -27.30
N GLY A 137 7.14 35.50 -26.12
CA GLY A 137 7.34 34.10 -25.74
C GLY A 137 6.40 33.68 -24.63
N LEU A 138 5.74 32.54 -24.79
CA LEU A 138 4.82 31.95 -23.83
C LEU A 138 5.27 30.55 -23.43
N ASN A 139 5.27 30.24 -22.15
CA ASN A 139 5.48 28.86 -21.72
C ASN A 139 4.72 28.54 -20.43
N THR A 140 4.02 27.41 -20.44
CA THR A 140 3.26 26.88 -19.30
C THR A 140 4.02 25.74 -18.67
N GLY A 141 4.24 25.83 -17.36
CA GLY A 141 5.01 24.83 -16.66
C GLY A 141 5.09 25.09 -15.17
N GLU A 142 5.79 24.19 -14.49
CA GLU A 142 5.95 24.27 -13.04
C GLU A 142 7.00 25.34 -12.68
N VAL A 143 6.69 26.12 -11.66
CA VAL A 143 7.59 27.12 -11.05
C VAL A 143 7.49 27.05 -9.53
N VAL A 144 8.49 27.63 -8.88
CA VAL A 144 8.42 28.00 -7.47
C VAL A 144 8.08 29.48 -7.38
N ALA A 145 6.98 29.83 -6.73
CA ALA A 145 6.51 31.19 -6.55
C ALA A 145 6.60 31.58 -5.06
N GLY A 146 7.28 32.66 -4.72
CA GLY A 146 7.46 33.06 -3.33
C GLY A 146 8.33 34.29 -3.15
N MET A 147 8.53 34.68 -1.88
CA MET A 147 9.43 35.77 -1.52
C MET A 147 10.89 35.35 -1.70
N GLN A 148 11.60 35.99 -2.62
CA GLN A 148 13.03 35.80 -2.82
C GLN A 148 13.81 36.84 -2.00
N ALA A 149 14.83 36.38 -1.28
CA ALA A 149 15.67 37.19 -0.37
C ALA A 149 14.89 38.00 0.69
N GLY A 150 13.60 37.71 0.91
CA GLY A 150 12.73 38.48 1.81
C GLY A 150 12.28 39.84 1.26
N ILE A 151 12.56 40.16 -0.01
CA ILE A 151 12.40 41.52 -0.56
C ILE A 151 11.29 41.56 -1.64
N GLU A 152 11.24 40.61 -2.56
CA GLU A 152 10.29 40.62 -3.70
C GLU A 152 9.64 39.24 -3.92
N TYR A 153 8.36 39.24 -4.29
CA TYR A 153 7.66 38.04 -4.76
C TYR A 153 7.94 37.84 -6.24
N THR A 154 8.44 36.65 -6.62
CA THR A 154 8.72 36.32 -8.02
C THR A 154 8.56 34.82 -8.27
N VAL A 155 8.62 34.42 -9.54
CA VAL A 155 8.59 33.03 -9.98
C VAL A 155 9.94 32.58 -10.49
N ILE A 156 10.37 31.39 -10.06
CA ILE A 156 11.66 30.81 -10.42
C ILE A 156 11.43 29.42 -11.02
N GLY A 157 12.10 29.13 -12.14
CA GLY A 157 12.09 27.80 -12.73
C GLY A 157 12.48 27.79 -14.20
N ASP A 158 12.72 26.58 -14.72
CA ASP A 158 13.05 26.36 -16.12
C ASP A 158 11.95 26.88 -17.08
N THR A 159 10.70 26.88 -16.62
CA THR A 159 9.54 27.44 -17.34
C THR A 159 9.76 28.91 -17.71
N VAL A 160 10.28 29.71 -16.77
CA VAL A 160 10.56 31.14 -16.94
C VAL A 160 11.65 31.35 -18.00
N ASN A 161 12.76 30.61 -17.87
CA ASN A 161 13.86 30.67 -18.83
C ASN A 161 13.43 30.29 -20.24
N THR A 162 12.57 29.26 -20.36
CA THR A 162 12.08 28.82 -21.66
C THR A 162 11.19 29.87 -22.31
N ALA A 163 10.29 30.52 -21.55
CA ALA A 163 9.46 31.60 -22.07
C ALA A 163 10.30 32.77 -22.59
N ALA A 164 11.33 33.18 -21.83
CA ALA A 164 12.25 34.22 -22.27
C ALA A 164 12.97 33.85 -23.59
N ARG A 165 13.50 32.62 -23.69
CA ARG A 165 14.18 32.17 -24.92
C ARG A 165 13.25 31.99 -26.11
N LEU A 166 11.98 31.69 -25.88
CA LEU A 166 10.97 31.68 -26.94
C LEU A 166 10.67 33.10 -27.45
N ALA A 167 10.71 34.11 -26.58
CA ALA A 167 10.60 35.51 -26.99
C ALA A 167 11.82 35.93 -27.82
N ASP A 168 13.05 35.63 -27.36
CA ASP A 168 14.29 35.92 -28.09
C ASP A 168 14.28 35.33 -29.52
N ALA A 169 13.75 34.12 -29.67
CA ALA A 169 13.69 33.39 -30.93
C ALA A 169 12.47 33.73 -31.81
N ALA A 170 11.50 34.47 -31.30
CA ALA A 170 10.31 34.84 -32.05
C ALA A 170 10.63 35.84 -33.17
N ALA A 171 10.00 35.65 -34.34
CA ALA A 171 10.04 36.66 -35.39
C ALA A 171 9.40 37.97 -34.90
N VAL A 172 9.84 39.11 -35.45
CA VAL A 172 9.27 40.43 -35.13
C VAL A 172 7.75 40.43 -35.38
N GLY A 173 6.96 40.77 -34.36
CA GLY A 173 5.50 40.77 -34.42
C GLY A 173 4.84 39.40 -34.19
N ALA A 174 5.60 38.35 -33.88
CA ALA A 174 5.09 37.00 -33.64
C ALA A 174 4.97 36.66 -32.15
N VAL A 175 4.10 35.68 -31.85
CA VAL A 175 3.96 35.08 -30.52
C VAL A 175 4.30 33.60 -30.62
N TYR A 176 5.39 33.19 -29.97
CA TYR A 176 5.81 31.80 -29.90
C TYR A 176 5.47 31.20 -28.55
N ALA A 177 5.08 29.93 -28.56
CA ALA A 177 4.69 29.20 -27.35
C ALA A 177 5.31 27.80 -27.30
N GLY A 178 5.52 27.32 -26.08
CA GLY A 178 5.86 25.93 -25.82
C GLY A 178 4.68 24.98 -26.06
N GLU A 179 4.97 23.68 -26.13
CA GLU A 179 3.99 22.62 -26.35
C GLU A 179 2.82 22.64 -25.35
N ARG A 180 3.11 22.86 -24.07
CA ARG A 180 2.08 22.83 -23.02
C ARG A 180 1.07 23.97 -23.17
N THR A 181 1.54 25.18 -23.51
CA THR A 181 0.68 26.35 -23.71
C THR A 181 -0.17 26.20 -24.96
N SER A 182 0.43 25.75 -26.07
CA SER A 182 -0.31 25.55 -27.32
C SER A 182 -1.35 24.44 -27.18
N GLY A 183 -0.99 23.29 -26.61
CA GLY A 183 -1.91 22.18 -26.33
C GLY A 183 -3.09 22.61 -25.47
N GLY A 184 -2.83 23.35 -24.39
CA GLY A 184 -3.87 23.85 -23.47
C GLY A 184 -4.79 24.91 -24.08
N THR A 185 -4.44 25.51 -25.22
CA THR A 185 -5.20 26.62 -25.83
C THR A 185 -5.70 26.33 -27.24
N ARG A 186 -5.55 25.10 -27.76
CA ARG A 186 -6.02 24.73 -29.12
C ARG A 186 -7.50 24.99 -29.38
N HIS A 187 -8.32 24.96 -28.33
CA HIS A 187 -9.75 25.21 -28.42
C HIS A 187 -10.11 26.69 -28.60
N VAL A 188 -9.19 27.62 -28.28
CA VAL A 188 -9.39 29.08 -28.39
C VAL A 188 -8.40 29.78 -29.31
N ALA A 189 -7.33 29.10 -29.72
CA ALA A 189 -6.25 29.66 -30.52
C ALA A 189 -5.77 28.68 -31.59
N SER A 190 -5.55 29.21 -32.81
CA SER A 190 -4.95 28.48 -33.92
C SER A 190 -3.43 28.58 -33.84
N TRP A 191 -2.76 27.43 -33.85
CA TRP A 191 -1.32 27.30 -33.70
C TRP A 191 -0.69 26.62 -34.91
N ARG A 192 0.44 27.15 -35.39
CA ARG A 192 1.31 26.49 -36.37
C ARG A 192 2.50 25.87 -35.66
N GLN A 193 2.71 24.56 -35.82
CA GLN A 193 3.91 23.91 -35.30
C GLN A 193 5.12 24.31 -36.14
N LEU A 194 6.18 24.78 -35.49
CA LEU A 194 7.47 25.08 -36.11
C LEU A 194 8.41 23.87 -35.97
N ARG A 195 9.54 23.89 -36.71
CA ARG A 195 10.62 22.94 -36.45
C ARG A 195 11.15 23.18 -35.02
N PRO A 196 11.45 22.12 -34.23
CA PRO A 196 11.96 22.29 -32.88
C PRO A 196 13.18 23.22 -32.84
N LEU A 197 13.13 24.25 -31.99
CA LEU A 197 14.14 25.29 -31.92
C LEU A 197 15.24 24.92 -30.92
N ARG A 198 16.51 25.09 -31.32
CA ARG A 198 17.64 24.99 -30.39
C ARG A 198 17.79 26.31 -29.64
N LEU A 199 17.29 26.36 -28.42
CA LEU A 199 17.35 27.54 -27.55
C LEU A 199 18.65 27.55 -26.73
N LYS A 200 19.24 28.73 -26.52
CA LYS A 200 20.47 28.90 -25.72
C LYS A 200 20.29 28.31 -24.31
N GLY A 201 21.21 27.43 -23.91
CA GLY A 201 21.20 26.79 -22.58
C GLY A 201 20.29 25.57 -22.44
N LYS A 202 19.59 25.13 -23.51
CA LYS A 202 18.81 23.88 -23.53
C LYS A 202 19.60 22.74 -24.17
N ARG A 203 19.56 21.56 -23.53
CA ARG A 203 20.24 20.34 -24.03
C ARG A 203 19.52 19.73 -25.24
N GLU A 204 18.20 19.78 -25.25
CA GLU A 204 17.35 19.24 -26.32
C GLU A 204 16.62 20.36 -27.08
N PRO A 205 16.35 20.20 -28.40
CA PRO A 205 15.52 21.12 -29.16
C PRO A 205 14.11 21.22 -28.56
N VAL A 206 13.59 22.44 -28.40
CA VAL A 206 12.27 22.70 -27.79
C VAL A 206 11.20 22.71 -28.88
N PRO A 207 10.12 21.92 -28.78
CA PRO A 207 8.96 22.04 -29.66
C PRO A 207 8.31 23.42 -29.52
N THR A 208 8.21 24.15 -30.63
CA THR A 208 7.73 25.54 -30.64
C THR A 208 6.54 25.68 -31.58
N TYR A 209 5.58 26.52 -31.17
CA TYR A 209 4.35 26.79 -31.88
C TYR A 209 4.17 28.28 -32.04
N GLU A 210 3.81 28.72 -33.24
CA GLU A 210 3.49 30.11 -33.54
C GLU A 210 1.99 30.33 -33.51
N LEU A 211 1.56 31.41 -32.84
CA LEU A 211 0.15 31.80 -32.78
C LEU A 211 -0.28 32.43 -34.12
N LEU A 212 -1.28 31.85 -34.77
CA LEU A 212 -1.86 32.38 -36.01
C LEU A 212 -3.06 33.31 -35.76
N GLY A 213 -3.82 33.07 -34.70
CA GLY A 213 -5.03 33.84 -34.36
C GLY A 213 -5.87 33.18 -33.29
N LEU A 214 -6.93 33.85 -32.85
CA LEU A 214 -7.91 33.32 -31.90
C LEU A 214 -9.14 32.80 -32.64
N HIS A 215 -9.75 31.73 -32.13
CA HIS A 215 -11.08 31.28 -32.52
C HIS A 215 -12.14 32.19 -31.87
N ASP A 216 -13.26 32.44 -32.56
CA ASP A 216 -14.33 33.28 -31.99
C ASP A 216 -15.07 32.57 -30.85
N ALA A 217 -15.38 33.36 -29.81
CA ALA A 217 -16.00 33.07 -28.50
C ALA A 217 -15.07 32.54 -27.37
N PRO A 218 -15.04 33.21 -26.18
CA PRO A 218 -14.30 32.74 -25.00
C PRO A 218 -15.03 31.61 -24.24
N GLY A 219 -14.24 30.68 -23.69
CA GLY A 219 -14.63 29.84 -22.54
C GLY A 219 -15.60 28.68 -22.81
N THR A 220 -15.81 28.26 -24.06
CA THR A 220 -16.51 27.00 -24.36
C THR A 220 -15.49 25.91 -24.64
N ARG A 221 -15.18 25.10 -23.61
CA ARG A 221 -14.53 23.82 -23.82
C ARG A 221 -15.55 22.90 -24.48
N SER A 222 -15.45 22.67 -25.79
CA SER A 222 -16.26 21.63 -26.44
C SER A 222 -15.78 20.27 -25.93
N GLY A 223 -16.51 19.70 -24.98
CA GLY A 223 -16.22 18.40 -24.38
C GLY A 223 -17.51 17.64 -24.06
N LEU A 224 -17.38 16.40 -23.58
CA LEU A 224 -18.50 15.50 -23.28
C LEU A 224 -19.63 16.16 -22.46
N GLY A 225 -19.32 17.12 -21.59
CA GLY A 225 -20.28 17.83 -20.75
C GLY A 225 -21.28 18.74 -21.51
N ASP A 226 -20.94 19.25 -22.69
CA ASP A 226 -21.83 20.12 -23.48
C ASP A 226 -22.81 19.34 -24.36
N GLU A 227 -22.49 18.09 -24.70
CA GLU A 227 -23.36 17.21 -25.50
C GLU A 227 -24.23 16.28 -24.64
N ALA A 228 -23.87 16.13 -23.36
CA ALA A 228 -24.59 15.26 -22.44
C ALA A 228 -25.99 15.76 -22.04
N PRO A 229 -26.90 14.82 -21.69
CA PRO A 229 -28.22 15.14 -21.18
C PRO A 229 -28.14 15.93 -19.88
N PHE A 230 -29.12 16.80 -19.66
CA PHE A 230 -29.26 17.53 -18.40
C PHE A 230 -29.98 16.66 -17.37
N VAL A 231 -29.29 16.24 -16.31
CA VAL A 231 -29.77 15.20 -15.37
C VAL A 231 -29.76 15.71 -13.93
N GLY A 232 -30.79 15.36 -13.14
CA GLY A 232 -30.75 15.47 -11.67
C GLY A 232 -30.89 16.89 -11.14
N ARG A 233 -31.49 17.79 -11.94
CA ARG A 233 -31.67 19.22 -11.65
C ARG A 233 -33.11 19.69 -11.91
N GLU A 234 -34.05 18.75 -11.84
CA GLU A 234 -35.47 18.97 -12.12
C GLU A 234 -36.11 19.88 -11.07
N ALA A 235 -35.68 19.80 -9.80
CA ALA A 235 -36.17 20.66 -8.73
C ALA A 235 -35.75 22.12 -8.93
N GLU A 236 -34.49 22.36 -9.33
CA GLU A 236 -33.95 23.70 -9.57
C GLU A 236 -34.59 24.34 -10.80
N LEU A 237 -34.81 23.57 -11.88
CA LEU A 237 -35.59 24.03 -13.04
C LEU A 237 -37.05 24.33 -12.66
N GLY A 238 -37.66 23.47 -11.83
CA GLY A 238 -39.01 23.66 -11.31
C GLY A 238 -39.16 24.98 -10.53
N ARG A 239 -38.15 25.39 -9.76
CA ARG A 239 -38.16 26.69 -9.06
C ARG A 239 -38.18 27.86 -10.03
N VAL A 240 -37.34 27.83 -11.07
CA VAL A 240 -37.32 28.88 -12.08
C VAL A 240 -38.64 28.93 -12.85
N SER A 241 -39.20 27.76 -13.20
CA SER A 241 -40.51 27.66 -13.84
C SER A 241 -41.63 28.21 -12.96
N GLY A 242 -41.63 27.92 -11.65
CA GLY A 242 -42.63 28.43 -10.72
C GLY A 242 -42.56 29.95 -10.56
N ARG A 243 -41.35 30.52 -10.49
CA ARG A 243 -41.16 31.98 -10.43
C ARG A 243 -41.53 32.67 -11.75
N LEU A 244 -41.34 32.00 -12.88
CA LEU A 244 -41.81 32.49 -14.17
C LEU A 244 -43.34 32.54 -14.23
N ALA A 245 -44.03 31.50 -13.78
CA ALA A 245 -45.48 31.49 -13.68
C ALA A 245 -45.99 32.63 -12.76
N GLU A 246 -45.39 32.75 -11.57
CA GLU A 246 -45.77 33.76 -10.59
C GLU A 246 -45.53 35.20 -11.09
N ALA A 247 -44.42 35.46 -11.78
CA ALA A 247 -44.14 36.77 -12.38
C ALA A 247 -45.15 37.12 -13.49
N ILE A 248 -45.60 36.13 -14.26
CA ILE A 248 -46.62 36.30 -15.30
C ILE A 248 -48.00 36.58 -14.67
N ASP A 249 -48.37 35.83 -13.63
CA ASP A 249 -49.67 35.95 -12.96
C ASP A 249 -49.80 37.24 -12.15
N SER A 250 -48.75 37.61 -11.40
CA SER A 250 -48.76 38.80 -10.53
C SER A 250 -48.37 40.09 -11.24
N GLY A 251 -47.70 40.01 -12.40
CA GLY A 251 -47.11 41.16 -13.09
C GLY A 251 -45.99 41.84 -12.29
N THR A 252 -45.41 41.16 -11.29
CA THR A 252 -44.31 41.69 -10.46
C THR A 252 -42.99 40.99 -10.78
N PRO A 253 -41.85 41.71 -10.74
CA PRO A 253 -40.56 41.11 -11.04
C PRO A 253 -40.13 40.11 -9.96
N ARG A 254 -39.36 39.11 -10.36
CA ARG A 254 -38.79 38.09 -9.46
C ARG A 254 -37.30 37.94 -9.71
N VAL A 255 -36.50 37.95 -8.64
CA VAL A 255 -35.04 37.83 -8.72
C VAL A 255 -34.61 36.52 -8.04
N LEU A 256 -33.93 35.65 -8.79
CA LEU A 256 -33.31 34.44 -8.27
C LEU A 256 -31.80 34.55 -8.39
N VAL A 257 -31.10 34.29 -7.29
CA VAL A 257 -29.64 34.17 -7.25
C VAL A 257 -29.29 32.70 -7.06
N MET A 258 -28.56 32.13 -8.01
CA MET A 258 -28.06 30.76 -7.94
C MET A 258 -26.54 30.74 -7.83
N THR A 259 -26.04 30.21 -6.71
CA THR A 259 -24.60 30.11 -6.44
C THR A 259 -24.11 28.68 -6.57
N ALA A 260 -22.91 28.49 -7.12
CA ALA A 260 -22.29 27.18 -7.22
C ALA A 260 -20.77 27.26 -7.34
N GLU A 261 -20.08 26.22 -6.90
CA GLU A 261 -18.66 25.99 -7.16
C GLU A 261 -18.36 25.91 -8.67
N ALA A 262 -17.08 26.03 -9.04
CA ALA A 262 -16.64 25.83 -10.40
C ALA A 262 -16.92 24.40 -10.90
N GLY A 263 -17.25 24.25 -12.19
CA GLY A 263 -17.56 22.94 -12.80
C GLY A 263 -18.96 22.36 -12.52
N ILE A 264 -19.75 22.90 -11.59
CA ILE A 264 -21.08 22.38 -11.19
C ILE A 264 -22.17 22.49 -12.30
N GLY A 265 -21.86 23.15 -13.42
CA GLY A 265 -22.75 23.27 -14.58
C GLY A 265 -23.63 24.52 -14.62
N LYS A 266 -23.20 25.63 -14.01
CA LYS A 266 -23.95 26.93 -14.00
C LYS A 266 -24.32 27.40 -15.41
N SER A 267 -23.36 27.41 -16.33
CA SER A 267 -23.57 27.87 -17.71
C SER A 267 -24.46 26.93 -18.52
N ARG A 268 -24.50 25.63 -18.17
CA ARG A 268 -25.43 24.64 -18.73
C ARG A 268 -26.83 24.87 -18.19
N PHE A 269 -26.98 25.04 -16.87
CA PHE A 269 -28.26 25.40 -16.24
C PHE A 269 -28.86 26.68 -16.85
N ALA A 270 -28.05 27.72 -17.10
CA ALA A 270 -28.49 28.91 -17.83
C ALA A 270 -28.99 28.61 -19.26
N GLY A 271 -28.38 27.63 -19.93
CA GLY A 271 -28.81 27.15 -21.24
C GLY A 271 -30.17 26.44 -21.19
N GLU A 272 -30.38 25.60 -20.18
CA GLU A 272 -31.66 24.90 -19.94
C GLU A 272 -32.78 25.87 -19.58
N VAL A 273 -32.52 26.82 -18.67
CA VAL A 273 -33.48 27.86 -18.31
C VAL A 273 -33.87 28.69 -19.53
N LYS A 274 -32.93 29.00 -20.43
CA LYS A 274 -33.24 29.67 -21.69
C LYS A 274 -34.19 28.83 -22.55
N ARG A 275 -33.97 27.52 -22.66
CA ARG A 275 -34.84 26.62 -23.44
C ARG A 275 -36.23 26.51 -22.80
N LEU A 276 -36.28 26.34 -21.48
CA LEU A 276 -37.51 26.27 -20.70
C LEU A 276 -38.35 27.54 -20.84
N ALA A 277 -37.74 28.71 -20.65
CA ALA A 277 -38.44 30.00 -20.72
C ALA A 277 -38.95 30.31 -22.15
N ALA A 278 -38.14 30.02 -23.17
CA ALA A 278 -38.53 30.26 -24.56
C ALA A 278 -39.66 29.32 -25.04
N GLY A 279 -39.70 28.08 -24.53
CA GLY A 279 -40.74 27.08 -24.82
C GLY A 279 -41.91 27.07 -23.82
N TYR A 280 -41.97 28.03 -22.90
CA TYR A 280 -43.03 28.09 -21.89
C TYR A 280 -44.34 28.56 -22.52
N GLU A 281 -45.34 27.68 -22.58
CA GLU A 281 -46.67 28.05 -23.09
C GLU A 281 -47.43 28.86 -22.03
N VAL A 282 -47.59 30.15 -22.28
CA VAL A 282 -48.43 31.00 -21.46
C VAL A 282 -49.89 30.70 -21.80
N GLY A 283 -50.64 30.27 -20.78
CA GLY A 283 -52.05 29.92 -20.89
C GLY A 283 -52.96 31.11 -21.16
N THR A 284 -53.91 31.38 -20.26
CA THR A 284 -54.88 32.47 -20.40
C THR A 284 -54.35 33.79 -19.87
N GLY A 285 -54.51 34.90 -20.61
CA GLY A 285 -54.10 36.24 -20.16
C GLY A 285 -53.58 37.11 -21.30
N PRO A 286 -53.08 38.33 -21.00
CA PRO A 286 -52.59 39.28 -22.01
C PRO A 286 -51.38 38.77 -22.82
N TYR A 287 -50.72 37.70 -22.36
CA TYR A 287 -49.55 37.09 -22.98
C TYR A 287 -49.81 35.71 -23.61
N ALA A 288 -51.09 35.32 -23.77
CA ALA A 288 -51.48 34.02 -24.30
C ALA A 288 -50.80 33.70 -25.64
N GLY A 289 -50.28 32.47 -25.78
CA GLY A 289 -49.64 31.99 -27.02
C GLY A 289 -48.21 32.49 -27.27
N HIS A 290 -47.61 33.23 -26.34
CA HIS A 290 -46.23 33.71 -26.45
C HIS A 290 -45.32 33.04 -25.40
N GLY A 291 -44.14 32.55 -25.82
CA GLY A 291 -43.08 32.15 -24.90
C GLY A 291 -42.35 33.36 -24.30
N ALA A 292 -41.67 33.17 -23.15
CA ALA A 292 -40.92 34.26 -22.54
C ALA A 292 -39.69 34.64 -23.38
N ARG A 293 -39.50 35.93 -23.60
CA ARG A 293 -38.34 36.45 -24.33
C ARG A 293 -37.11 36.37 -23.42
N VAL A 294 -36.04 35.73 -23.88
CA VAL A 294 -34.84 35.50 -23.05
C VAL A 294 -33.67 36.42 -23.43
N LEU A 295 -33.21 37.24 -22.49
CA LEU A 295 -31.99 38.05 -22.59
C LEU A 295 -30.91 37.45 -21.68
N ARG A 296 -30.02 36.62 -22.24
CA ARG A 296 -28.87 36.08 -21.51
C ARG A 296 -27.64 36.96 -21.71
N VAL A 297 -26.94 37.37 -20.66
CA VAL A 297 -25.63 38.04 -20.72
C VAL A 297 -24.64 37.32 -19.81
N ARG A 298 -23.35 37.58 -19.99
CA ARG A 298 -22.29 37.04 -19.12
C ARG A 298 -21.40 38.18 -18.66
N CYS A 299 -21.04 38.19 -17.39
CA CYS A 299 -19.99 39.05 -16.88
C CYS A 299 -18.64 38.49 -17.37
N ARG A 300 -17.84 39.33 -18.04
CA ARG A 300 -16.53 38.90 -18.55
C ARG A 300 -15.42 39.20 -17.53
N ALA A 301 -14.53 38.24 -17.35
CA ALA A 301 -13.35 38.37 -16.50
C ALA A 301 -12.33 39.45 -16.97
N PHE A 302 -12.39 39.88 -18.24
CA PHE A 302 -11.39 40.78 -18.85
C PHE A 302 -11.93 41.63 -20.03
N GLY A 303 -11.32 42.81 -20.29
CA GLY A 303 -11.58 43.69 -21.45
C GLY A 303 -11.73 45.20 -21.14
N GLU A 304 -11.43 46.07 -22.13
CA GLU A 304 -11.38 47.56 -22.02
C GLU A 304 -12.68 48.24 -21.54
N ARG A 305 -13.84 47.55 -21.60
CA ARG A 305 -15.16 48.12 -21.26
C ARG A 305 -15.88 47.36 -20.15
N ARG A 306 -15.14 46.89 -19.13
CA ARG A 306 -15.69 46.09 -18.02
C ARG A 306 -16.77 46.81 -17.21
N ARG A 307 -16.71 48.14 -17.12
CA ARG A 307 -17.72 48.98 -16.44
C ARG A 307 -19.02 48.94 -17.24
N TYR A 308 -20.09 48.43 -16.63
CA TYR A 308 -21.42 48.30 -17.22
C TYR A 308 -21.53 47.34 -18.43
N ALA A 309 -20.52 46.49 -18.67
CA ALA A 309 -20.52 45.57 -19.82
C ALA A 309 -21.77 44.66 -19.88
N PRO A 310 -22.24 44.07 -18.77
CA PRO A 310 -23.46 43.26 -18.78
C PRO A 310 -24.71 44.07 -19.17
N LEU A 311 -24.81 45.32 -18.71
CA LEU A 311 -25.91 46.23 -19.06
C LEU A 311 -25.85 46.62 -20.55
N ALA A 312 -24.65 46.93 -21.06
CA ALA A 312 -24.45 47.21 -22.48
C ALA A 312 -24.82 46.01 -23.36
N ASP A 313 -24.47 44.79 -22.94
CA ASP A 313 -24.82 43.55 -23.65
C ASP A 313 -26.33 43.26 -23.61
N LEU A 314 -27.03 43.63 -22.53
CA LEU A 314 -28.49 43.55 -22.46
C LEU A 314 -29.13 44.46 -23.52
N VAL A 315 -28.67 45.71 -23.61
CA VAL A 315 -29.14 46.68 -24.62
C VAL A 315 -28.84 46.19 -26.04
N ARG A 316 -27.63 45.66 -26.30
CA ARG A 316 -27.29 45.08 -27.62
C ARG A 316 -28.23 43.95 -28.02
N LYS A 317 -28.56 43.07 -27.08
CA LYS A 317 -29.45 41.92 -27.34
C LYS A 317 -30.91 42.35 -27.49
N ALA A 318 -31.36 43.32 -26.69
CA ALA A 318 -32.68 43.94 -26.86
C ALA A 318 -32.83 44.56 -28.27
N ALA A 319 -31.78 45.22 -28.77
CA ALA A 319 -31.74 45.88 -30.07
C ALA A 319 -31.34 44.99 -31.28
N GLY A 320 -31.03 43.71 -31.06
CA GLY A 320 -30.62 42.77 -32.11
C GLY A 320 -29.28 43.13 -32.80
N LEU A 321 -28.34 43.73 -32.06
CA LEU A 321 -27.03 44.14 -32.57
C LEU A 321 -26.00 42.98 -32.56
N PRO A 322 -25.08 42.89 -33.54
CA PRO A 322 -23.98 41.91 -33.52
C PRO A 322 -23.05 42.08 -32.30
N LYS A 323 -22.40 40.98 -31.87
CA LYS A 323 -21.60 40.94 -30.63
C LYS A 323 -20.26 41.68 -30.72
N ASP A 324 -19.63 41.77 -31.90
CA ASP A 324 -18.31 42.40 -32.07
C ASP A 324 -18.42 43.75 -32.80
N VAL A 325 -17.94 44.80 -32.16
CA VAL A 325 -17.99 46.19 -32.64
C VAL A 325 -16.61 46.64 -33.13
N VAL A 326 -15.93 45.81 -33.94
CA VAL A 326 -14.65 46.25 -34.53
C VAL A 326 -14.67 46.28 -36.06
N ALA A 327 -15.79 45.94 -36.71
CA ALA A 327 -15.95 46.27 -38.13
C ALA A 327 -17.42 46.49 -38.52
N THR A 328 -17.70 47.61 -39.21
CA THR A 328 -18.83 47.88 -40.14
C THR A 328 -20.21 48.38 -39.65
N VAL A 329 -20.43 48.81 -38.40
CA VAL A 329 -21.72 49.49 -38.05
C VAL A 329 -21.50 50.88 -37.47
N GLY A 330 -21.88 51.93 -38.21
CA GLY A 330 -21.78 53.32 -37.76
C GLY A 330 -22.85 53.69 -36.72
N ARG A 331 -22.56 54.73 -35.90
CA ARG A 331 -23.46 55.29 -34.86
C ARG A 331 -24.91 55.43 -35.34
N THR A 332 -25.10 55.98 -36.54
CA THR A 332 -26.40 56.22 -37.18
C THR A 332 -27.23 54.95 -37.34
N VAL A 333 -26.61 53.80 -37.60
CA VAL A 333 -27.30 52.52 -37.79
C VAL A 333 -27.74 51.94 -36.45
N VAL A 334 -26.94 52.11 -35.40
CA VAL A 334 -27.26 51.68 -34.03
C VAL A 334 -28.41 52.51 -33.46
N GLU A 335 -28.33 53.83 -33.64
CA GLU A 335 -29.36 54.79 -33.24
C GLU A 335 -30.70 54.52 -33.93
N GLU A 336 -30.70 54.26 -35.24
CA GLU A 336 -31.90 53.90 -35.99
C GLU A 336 -32.53 52.58 -35.52
N ARG A 337 -31.70 51.60 -35.13
CA ARG A 337 -32.21 50.33 -34.55
C ARG A 337 -32.84 50.56 -33.18
N LEU A 338 -32.25 51.39 -32.32
CA LEU A 338 -32.83 51.75 -31.02
C LEU A 338 -34.14 52.53 -31.19
N ARG A 339 -34.23 53.47 -32.15
CA ARG A 339 -35.49 54.16 -32.50
C ARG A 339 -36.57 53.19 -32.95
N LYS A 340 -36.24 52.23 -33.83
CA LYS A 340 -37.18 51.19 -34.26
C LYS A 340 -37.67 50.31 -33.12
N VAL A 341 -36.81 50.02 -32.14
CA VAL A 341 -37.22 49.30 -30.91
C VAL A 341 -38.18 50.15 -30.08
N ALA A 342 -37.86 51.43 -29.84
CA ALA A 342 -38.74 52.35 -29.10
C ALA A 342 -40.12 52.49 -29.77
N GLN A 343 -40.15 52.66 -31.10
CA GLN A 343 -41.39 52.74 -31.88
C GLN A 343 -42.23 51.46 -31.79
N ARG A 344 -41.60 50.28 -31.83
CA ARG A 344 -42.30 48.99 -31.69
C ARG A 344 -42.88 48.77 -30.29
N LEU A 345 -42.22 49.28 -29.26
CA LEU A 345 -42.64 49.15 -27.86
C LEU A 345 -43.64 50.25 -27.44
N GLY A 346 -43.82 51.30 -28.25
CA GLY A 346 -44.81 52.35 -28.02
C GLY A 346 -44.48 53.31 -26.88
N VAL A 347 -43.22 53.35 -26.40
CA VAL A 347 -42.76 54.19 -25.29
C VAL A 347 -41.53 55.02 -25.67
N PRO A 348 -41.37 56.24 -25.12
CA PRO A 348 -40.16 57.04 -25.30
C PRO A 348 -38.99 56.42 -24.50
N LEU A 349 -37.87 56.16 -25.18
CA LEU A 349 -36.62 55.67 -24.55
C LEU A 349 -35.52 56.73 -24.67
N ASP A 350 -34.63 56.82 -23.67
CA ASP A 350 -33.44 57.69 -23.72
C ASP A 350 -32.34 57.05 -24.59
N ILE A 351 -32.45 57.29 -25.89
CA ILE A 351 -31.54 56.72 -26.90
C ILE A 351 -30.11 57.23 -26.72
N ASP A 352 -29.93 58.47 -26.29
CA ASP A 352 -28.61 59.08 -26.13
C ASP A 352 -27.82 58.40 -25.01
N ARG A 353 -28.45 58.13 -23.85
CA ARG A 353 -27.81 57.39 -22.76
C ARG A 353 -27.52 55.93 -23.13
N LEU A 354 -28.40 55.29 -23.88
CA LEU A 354 -28.16 53.94 -24.41
C LEU A 354 -26.98 53.92 -25.41
N LEU A 355 -26.83 54.96 -26.24
CA LEU A 355 -25.67 55.11 -27.13
C LEU A 355 -24.37 55.36 -26.36
N VAL A 356 -24.40 56.16 -25.28
CA VAL A 356 -23.25 56.36 -24.39
C VAL A 356 -22.82 55.04 -23.75
N LEU A 357 -23.76 54.23 -23.24
CA LEU A 357 -23.49 52.91 -22.68
C LEU A 357 -22.87 51.95 -23.71
N LEU A 358 -23.31 52.01 -24.96
CA LEU A 358 -22.75 51.20 -26.06
C LEU A 358 -21.39 51.72 -26.56
N GLY A 359 -20.96 52.89 -26.11
CA GLY A 359 -19.71 53.55 -26.49
C GLY A 359 -19.76 54.25 -27.85
N TYR A 360 -20.94 54.71 -28.26
CA TYR A 360 -21.18 55.53 -29.47
C TYR A 360 -21.58 56.99 -29.15
N GLY A 361 -21.73 57.34 -27.87
CA GLY A 361 -22.06 58.70 -27.43
C GLY A 361 -20.85 59.46 -26.89
N GLU A 362 -20.82 60.76 -27.13
CA GLU A 362 -20.03 61.70 -26.34
C GLU A 362 -20.88 62.14 -25.14
N ALA A 363 -20.32 62.11 -23.92
CA ALA A 363 -21.05 62.56 -22.73
C ALA A 363 -21.46 64.04 -22.91
N PRO A 364 -22.73 64.42 -22.65
CA PRO A 364 -23.18 65.79 -22.82
C PRO A 364 -22.34 66.73 -21.95
N VAL A 365 -21.79 67.77 -22.59
CA VAL A 365 -21.04 68.83 -21.92
C VAL A 365 -22.06 69.74 -21.24
N SER A 366 -22.19 69.67 -19.91
CA SER A 366 -22.85 70.76 -19.18
C SER A 366 -21.97 72.01 -19.28
N PRO A 367 -22.48 73.16 -19.76
CA PRO A 367 -21.75 74.40 -19.74
C PRO A 367 -21.88 75.06 -18.37
N GLY A 368 -20.79 75.19 -17.61
CA GLY A 368 -20.75 76.09 -16.45
C GLY A 368 -19.64 75.82 -15.44
N GLY A 369 -18.59 76.64 -15.44
CA GLY A 369 -17.63 76.79 -14.33
C GLY A 369 -16.22 77.24 -14.79
N PRO A 370 -15.65 78.35 -14.28
CA PRO A 370 -14.43 78.94 -14.82
C PRO A 370 -13.14 78.22 -14.37
N ALA A 371 -12.18 78.24 -15.30
CA ALA A 371 -10.79 77.79 -15.28
C ALA A 371 -10.11 77.50 -13.93
N ALA A 372 -9.56 76.28 -13.81
CA ALA A 372 -8.48 75.92 -12.89
C ALA A 372 -7.26 75.39 -13.70
N PRO A 373 -6.02 75.54 -13.20
CA PRO A 373 -4.80 75.45 -14.01
C PRO A 373 -4.42 74.02 -14.41
N ALA A 374 -3.73 73.92 -15.54
CA ALA A 374 -3.19 72.68 -16.10
C ALA A 374 -2.06 72.11 -15.22
N ASP A 375 -2.37 71.03 -14.50
CA ASP A 375 -1.43 69.97 -14.05
C ASP A 375 -2.23 68.89 -13.31
N TRP A 376 -2.96 68.07 -14.07
CA TRP A 376 -3.59 66.84 -13.55
C TRP A 376 -3.88 65.90 -14.74
N PRO A 377 -3.50 64.61 -14.71
CA PRO A 377 -3.86 63.67 -15.78
C PRO A 377 -5.39 63.56 -15.88
N PRO A 378 -5.96 63.34 -17.08
CA PRO A 378 -7.39 63.47 -17.32
C PRO A 378 -8.16 62.46 -16.46
N SER A 379 -8.88 62.96 -15.44
CA SER A 379 -9.88 62.18 -14.74
C SER A 379 -11.00 61.84 -15.73
N ALA A 380 -11.19 60.55 -16.01
CA ALA A 380 -12.23 60.08 -16.91
C ALA A 380 -13.59 60.65 -16.46
N LYS A 381 -14.21 61.47 -17.33
CA LYS A 381 -15.52 62.09 -17.16
C LYS A 381 -16.52 61.08 -16.56
N ARG A 382 -17.08 61.39 -15.37
CA ARG A 382 -18.07 60.55 -14.68
C ARG A 382 -19.33 60.46 -15.55
N VAL A 383 -19.60 59.28 -16.10
CA VAL A 383 -20.92 58.95 -16.63
C VAL A 383 -21.84 58.70 -15.44
N ASP A 384 -23.02 59.33 -15.43
CA ASP A 384 -24.00 59.18 -14.34
C ASP A 384 -24.56 57.74 -14.33
N ALA A 385 -24.21 56.98 -13.29
CA ALA A 385 -24.54 55.56 -13.14
C ALA A 385 -26.04 55.32 -12.92
N GLU A 386 -26.71 56.28 -12.27
CA GLU A 386 -28.13 56.23 -11.96
C GLU A 386 -28.94 56.45 -13.24
N ALA A 387 -28.55 57.46 -14.01
CA ALA A 387 -29.05 57.75 -15.34
C ALA A 387 -28.99 56.57 -16.33
N ILE A 388 -27.89 55.80 -16.32
CA ILE A 388 -27.74 54.58 -17.14
C ILE A 388 -28.71 53.49 -16.65
N SER A 389 -28.80 53.29 -15.34
CA SER A 389 -29.63 52.25 -14.74
C SER A 389 -31.12 52.46 -15.06
N ILE A 390 -31.59 53.72 -15.00
CA ILE A 390 -32.95 54.11 -15.40
C ILE A 390 -33.19 53.81 -16.87
N ALA A 391 -32.32 54.27 -17.77
CA ALA A 391 -32.51 54.07 -19.22
C ALA A 391 -32.53 52.58 -19.63
N VAL A 392 -31.75 51.74 -18.93
CA VAL A 392 -31.77 50.27 -19.15
C VAL A 392 -33.03 49.65 -18.55
N ALA A 393 -33.47 50.07 -17.36
CA ALA A 393 -34.71 49.60 -16.75
C ALA A 393 -35.93 49.93 -17.61
N ASP A 394 -36.04 51.16 -18.11
CA ASP A 394 -37.14 51.60 -19.00
C ASP A 394 -37.24 50.72 -20.25
N LEU A 395 -36.10 50.40 -20.88
CA LEU A 395 -36.05 49.50 -22.02
C LEU A 395 -36.56 48.09 -21.67
N LEU A 396 -36.16 47.55 -20.51
CA LEU A 396 -36.58 46.21 -20.08
C LEU A 396 -38.06 46.17 -19.69
N ASN A 397 -38.56 47.18 -18.98
CA ASN A 397 -39.97 47.33 -18.60
C ASN A 397 -40.87 47.44 -19.84
N ALA A 398 -40.47 48.25 -20.80
CA ALA A 398 -41.15 48.39 -22.09
C ALA A 398 -41.26 47.06 -22.85
N MET A 399 -40.19 46.26 -22.82
CA MET A 399 -40.19 44.93 -23.42
C MET A 399 -41.12 43.97 -22.67
N ALA A 400 -41.10 44.00 -21.33
CA ALA A 400 -41.91 43.14 -20.47
C ALA A 400 -43.41 43.39 -20.64
N ALA A 401 -43.82 44.61 -21.00
CA ALA A 401 -45.22 44.95 -21.28
C ALA A 401 -45.79 44.24 -22.51
N THR A 402 -44.94 43.81 -23.45
CA THR A 402 -45.36 43.12 -24.68
C THR A 402 -45.27 41.60 -24.59
N THR A 403 -44.25 41.09 -23.90
CA THR A 403 -44.01 39.65 -23.70
C THR A 403 -43.27 39.44 -22.38
N PRO A 404 -43.56 38.36 -21.62
CA PRO A 404 -42.82 38.05 -20.41
C PRO A 404 -41.30 37.97 -20.67
N LEU A 405 -40.50 38.48 -19.74
CA LEU A 405 -39.06 38.66 -19.94
C LEU A 405 -38.24 37.81 -18.96
N MET A 406 -37.31 37.00 -19.48
CA MET A 406 -36.33 36.26 -18.69
C MET A 406 -34.93 36.84 -18.91
N VAL A 407 -34.37 37.48 -17.89
CA VAL A 407 -33.02 38.05 -17.91
C VAL A 407 -32.07 37.10 -17.19
N ILE A 408 -31.06 36.57 -17.87
CA ILE A 408 -30.07 35.66 -17.27
C ILE A 408 -28.72 36.35 -17.26
N VAL A 409 -28.14 36.58 -16.09
CA VAL A 409 -26.79 37.14 -15.93
C VAL A 409 -25.87 36.04 -15.40
N ASP A 410 -25.00 35.53 -16.27
CA ASP A 410 -24.01 34.49 -15.95
C ASP A 410 -22.71 35.10 -15.39
N ASP A 411 -21.97 34.30 -14.63
CA ASP A 411 -20.62 34.62 -14.13
C ASP A 411 -20.52 35.93 -13.31
N LEU A 412 -21.53 36.26 -12.52
CA LEU A 412 -21.60 37.53 -11.78
C LEU A 412 -20.43 37.78 -10.81
N HIS A 413 -19.74 36.73 -10.38
CA HIS A 413 -18.51 36.81 -9.59
C HIS A 413 -17.36 37.57 -10.29
N ASP A 414 -17.41 37.69 -11.61
CA ASP A 414 -16.44 38.46 -12.41
C ASP A 414 -16.83 39.94 -12.61
N ALA A 415 -17.98 40.37 -12.09
CA ALA A 415 -18.44 41.76 -12.22
C ALA A 415 -17.65 42.71 -11.32
N THR A 416 -17.42 43.94 -11.79
CA THR A 416 -16.84 45.01 -10.94
C THR A 416 -17.88 45.48 -9.92
N ALA A 417 -17.44 45.99 -8.75
CA ALA A 417 -18.35 46.57 -7.75
C ALA A 417 -19.32 47.60 -8.35
N THR A 418 -18.82 48.51 -9.18
CA THR A 418 -19.63 49.50 -9.92
C THR A 418 -20.68 48.88 -10.85
N THR A 419 -20.40 47.71 -11.43
CA THR A 419 -21.34 46.99 -12.30
C THR A 419 -22.39 46.26 -11.46
N VAL A 420 -22.00 45.72 -10.31
CA VAL A 420 -22.92 45.09 -9.34
C VAL A 420 -23.89 46.15 -8.79
N ASP A 421 -23.41 47.34 -8.45
CA ASP A 421 -24.25 48.43 -7.92
C ASP A 421 -25.24 48.96 -8.97
N ALA A 422 -24.79 49.19 -10.21
CA ALA A 422 -25.67 49.63 -11.29
C ALA A 422 -26.65 48.53 -11.73
N LEU A 423 -26.22 47.26 -11.73
CA LEU A 423 -27.14 46.14 -11.94
C LEU A 423 -28.20 46.12 -10.83
N GLY A 424 -27.81 46.18 -9.56
CA GLY A 424 -28.73 46.24 -8.43
C GLY A 424 -29.73 47.40 -8.55
N SER A 425 -29.24 48.60 -8.91
CA SER A 425 -30.08 49.78 -9.14
C SER A 425 -31.06 49.58 -10.30
N THR A 426 -30.62 48.98 -11.41
CA THR A 426 -31.49 48.64 -12.55
C THR A 426 -32.57 47.64 -12.15
N LEU A 427 -32.20 46.60 -11.38
CA LEU A 427 -33.12 45.55 -10.95
C LEU A 427 -34.22 46.07 -10.00
N SER A 428 -33.89 47.04 -9.13
CA SER A 428 -34.86 47.69 -8.24
C SER A 428 -35.90 48.54 -8.97
N LEU A 429 -35.65 48.93 -10.23
CA LEU A 429 -36.53 49.76 -11.06
C LEU A 429 -37.37 48.94 -12.06
N LEU A 430 -37.28 47.61 -12.01
CA LEU A 430 -38.04 46.75 -12.93
C LEU A 430 -39.52 46.67 -12.54
N GLU A 431 -40.39 46.67 -13.54
CA GLU A 431 -41.84 46.50 -13.41
C GLU A 431 -42.35 45.53 -14.48
N GLY A 432 -43.46 44.82 -14.19
CA GLY A 432 -44.06 43.84 -15.09
C GLY A 432 -43.51 42.40 -14.93
N PRO A 433 -43.87 41.49 -15.85
CA PRO A 433 -43.55 40.06 -15.76
C PRO A 433 -42.09 39.76 -16.12
N VAL A 434 -41.15 40.18 -15.26
CA VAL A 434 -39.70 40.02 -15.45
C VAL A 434 -39.12 39.04 -14.44
N VAL A 435 -38.47 37.97 -14.91
CA VAL A 435 -37.67 37.08 -14.07
C VAL A 435 -36.19 37.30 -14.34
N VAL A 436 -35.43 37.57 -13.28
CA VAL A 436 -33.98 37.77 -13.34
C VAL A 436 -33.29 36.60 -12.66
N LEU A 437 -32.48 35.85 -13.40
CA LEU A 437 -31.63 34.78 -12.90
C LEU A 437 -30.17 35.24 -12.86
N LEU A 438 -29.62 35.40 -11.67
CA LEU A 438 -28.22 35.76 -11.42
C LEU A 438 -27.42 34.50 -11.05
N LEU A 439 -26.34 34.21 -11.78
CA LEU A 439 -25.49 33.04 -11.53
C LEU A 439 -24.09 33.47 -11.08
N GLY A 440 -23.59 32.88 -9.99
CA GLY A 440 -22.30 33.25 -9.41
C GLY A 440 -21.65 32.17 -8.55
N ARG A 441 -20.50 32.49 -7.95
CA ARG A 441 -19.84 31.64 -6.94
C ARG A 441 -20.31 32.02 -5.52
N PRO A 442 -20.16 31.15 -4.51
CA PRO A 442 -20.64 31.42 -3.15
C PRO A 442 -20.08 32.71 -2.52
N GLU A 443 -18.90 33.16 -2.92
CA GLU A 443 -18.27 34.42 -2.47
C GLU A 443 -19.13 35.66 -2.80
N LEU A 444 -19.97 35.57 -3.84
CA LEU A 444 -20.85 36.65 -4.27
C LEU A 444 -21.77 37.11 -3.11
N VAL A 445 -22.28 36.17 -2.32
CA VAL A 445 -23.20 36.44 -1.20
C VAL A 445 -22.50 37.18 -0.06
N ARG A 446 -21.19 36.97 0.11
CA ARG A 446 -20.38 37.63 1.15
C ARG A 446 -19.92 39.03 0.77
N THR A 447 -19.74 39.30 -0.52
CA THR A 447 -19.05 40.52 -1.02
C THR A 447 -20.01 41.54 -1.64
N ALA A 448 -21.20 41.13 -2.09
CA ALA A 448 -22.13 42.00 -2.81
C ALA A 448 -23.27 42.52 -1.92
N GLY A 449 -22.98 43.49 -1.05
CA GLY A 449 -23.97 44.13 -0.18
C GLY A 449 -25.12 44.87 -0.90
N ALA A 450 -25.02 45.12 -2.22
CA ALA A 450 -26.09 45.72 -3.02
C ALA A 450 -27.15 44.70 -3.48
N LEU A 451 -26.76 43.44 -3.73
CA LEU A 451 -27.68 42.38 -4.20
C LEU A 451 -28.49 41.78 -3.04
N THR A 452 -27.96 41.82 -1.82
CA THR A 452 -28.66 41.40 -0.60
C THR A 452 -29.66 42.44 -0.08
N ARG A 453 -29.71 43.64 -0.67
CA ARG A 453 -30.66 44.72 -0.34
C ARG A 453 -31.92 44.73 -1.23
N LEU A 454 -32.03 43.81 -2.18
CA LEU A 454 -33.25 43.61 -2.96
C LEU A 454 -34.27 42.86 -2.09
N SER A 455 -35.42 43.48 -1.83
CA SER A 455 -36.44 43.03 -0.86
C SER A 455 -36.97 41.61 -1.10
N ASP A 456 -36.90 41.12 -2.35
CA ASP A 456 -37.53 39.87 -2.82
C ASP A 456 -36.57 38.92 -3.56
N ALA A 457 -35.25 39.05 -3.36
CA ALA A 457 -34.26 38.19 -4.01
C ALA A 457 -34.07 36.84 -3.27
N GLU A 458 -34.37 35.72 -3.94
CA GLU A 458 -34.15 34.38 -3.39
C GLU A 458 -32.76 33.85 -3.72
N VAL A 459 -31.99 33.45 -2.70
CA VAL A 459 -30.65 32.87 -2.88
C VAL A 459 -30.68 31.36 -2.69
N HIS A 460 -30.28 30.63 -3.72
CA HIS A 460 -30.22 29.17 -3.73
C HIS A 460 -28.82 28.68 -4.14
N THR A 461 -28.41 27.55 -3.59
CA THR A 461 -27.14 26.89 -3.96
C THR A 461 -27.44 25.74 -4.91
N LEU A 462 -26.74 25.66 -6.05
CA LEU A 462 -26.78 24.49 -6.92
C LEU A 462 -25.92 23.38 -6.31
N PRO A 463 -26.51 22.26 -5.85
CA PRO A 463 -25.75 21.19 -5.22
C PRO A 463 -24.98 20.35 -6.26
N PRO A 464 -23.91 19.65 -5.85
CA PRO A 464 -23.36 18.54 -6.63
C PRO A 464 -24.44 17.50 -6.97
N LEU A 465 -24.27 16.82 -8.11
CA LEU A 465 -25.18 15.75 -8.53
C LEU A 465 -25.19 14.62 -7.50
N ARG A 466 -26.38 14.06 -7.24
CA ARG A 466 -26.52 12.88 -6.39
C ARG A 466 -25.93 11.66 -7.09
N GLY A 467 -25.55 10.64 -6.32
CA GLY A 467 -24.88 9.44 -6.85
C GLY A 467 -25.62 8.78 -8.02
N ALA A 468 -26.95 8.67 -7.96
CA ALA A 468 -27.77 8.15 -9.05
C ALA A 468 -27.73 9.04 -10.31
N ASP A 469 -27.75 10.37 -10.15
CA ASP A 469 -27.72 11.34 -11.25
C ASP A 469 -26.35 11.39 -11.91
N ALA A 470 -25.28 11.37 -11.10
CA ALA A 470 -23.91 11.30 -11.57
C ALA A 470 -23.64 9.96 -12.31
N SER A 471 -24.22 8.85 -11.84
CA SER A 471 -24.15 7.55 -12.52
C SER A 471 -24.86 7.56 -13.89
N ARG A 472 -26.06 8.18 -13.96
CA ARG A 472 -26.78 8.39 -15.23
C ARG A 472 -25.95 9.23 -16.21
N LEU A 473 -25.32 10.29 -15.72
CA LEU A 473 -24.44 11.14 -16.54
C LEU A 473 -23.20 10.38 -17.04
N LEU A 474 -22.55 9.58 -16.18
CA LEU A 474 -21.44 8.71 -16.57
C LEU A 474 -21.85 7.72 -17.67
N THR A 475 -23.01 7.08 -17.52
CA THR A 475 -23.56 6.15 -18.53
C THR A 475 -23.74 6.85 -19.88
N SER A 476 -24.16 8.11 -19.86
CA SER A 476 -24.28 8.91 -21.09
C SER A 476 -22.93 9.23 -21.73
N TYR A 477 -21.90 9.57 -20.95
CA TYR A 477 -20.54 9.79 -21.49
C TYR A 477 -19.98 8.52 -22.14
N LEU A 478 -20.39 7.34 -21.67
CA LEU A 478 -20.03 6.03 -22.21
C LEU A 478 -20.95 5.55 -23.34
N SER A 479 -21.71 6.45 -23.97
CA SER A 479 -22.66 6.14 -25.05
C SER A 479 -23.67 5.04 -24.69
N GLY A 480 -24.14 5.01 -23.44
CA GLY A 480 -25.08 4.00 -22.93
C GLY A 480 -24.42 2.73 -22.36
N GLY A 481 -23.09 2.64 -22.38
CA GLY A 481 -22.35 1.51 -21.85
C GLY A 481 -22.21 1.50 -20.32
N LYS A 482 -21.91 0.33 -19.76
CA LYS A 482 -21.75 0.12 -18.31
C LYS A 482 -20.35 -0.32 -17.91
N LEU A 483 -19.87 0.21 -16.79
CA LEU A 483 -18.67 -0.24 -16.08
C LEU A 483 -19.06 -1.25 -14.99
N PRO A 484 -18.12 -2.08 -14.50
CA PRO A 484 -18.29 -2.81 -13.26
C PRO A 484 -18.69 -1.86 -12.11
N GLN A 485 -19.57 -2.31 -11.21
CA GLN A 485 -20.02 -1.51 -10.07
C GLN A 485 -18.88 -0.93 -9.21
N PRO A 486 -17.85 -1.70 -8.81
CA PRO A 486 -16.76 -1.14 -7.99
C PRO A 486 -15.99 -0.02 -8.70
N ASP A 487 -15.83 -0.08 -10.02
CA ASP A 487 -15.15 0.96 -10.79
C ASP A 487 -16.05 2.19 -10.98
N THR A 488 -17.35 1.96 -11.16
CA THR A 488 -18.37 3.02 -11.17
C THR A 488 -18.36 3.79 -9.86
N ASP A 489 -18.39 3.08 -8.72
CA ASP A 489 -18.39 3.69 -7.39
C ASP A 489 -17.10 4.50 -7.15
N ARG A 490 -15.94 3.97 -7.58
CA ARG A 490 -14.66 4.68 -7.51
C ARG A 490 -14.66 5.96 -8.36
N MET A 491 -15.11 5.88 -9.61
CA MET A 491 -15.18 7.06 -10.49
C MET A 491 -16.13 8.12 -9.90
N LEU A 492 -17.31 7.72 -9.43
CA LEU A 492 -18.28 8.64 -8.86
C LEU A 492 -17.79 9.26 -7.54
N ALA A 493 -17.12 8.48 -6.70
CA ALA A 493 -16.49 8.97 -5.47
C ALA A 493 -15.39 10.00 -5.77
N THR A 494 -14.58 9.76 -6.82
CA THR A 494 -13.54 10.70 -7.27
C THR A 494 -14.14 11.99 -7.83
N ALA A 495 -15.21 11.90 -8.61
CA ALA A 495 -15.87 13.08 -9.19
C ALA A 495 -16.70 13.89 -8.17
N GLN A 496 -17.08 13.29 -7.03
CA GLN A 496 -17.88 13.90 -5.96
C GLN A 496 -19.15 14.62 -6.45
N GLY A 497 -19.80 14.09 -7.50
CA GLY A 497 -20.99 14.70 -8.09
C GLY A 497 -20.74 15.99 -8.87
N ASN A 498 -19.49 16.37 -9.15
CA ASN A 498 -19.16 17.48 -10.04
C ASN A 498 -19.20 17.01 -11.51
N PRO A 499 -20.15 17.50 -12.34
CA PRO A 499 -20.30 17.08 -13.73
C PRO A 499 -19.04 17.30 -14.58
N PHE A 500 -18.33 18.41 -14.34
CA PHE A 500 -17.08 18.72 -15.03
C PHE A 500 -15.98 17.73 -14.67
N TYR A 501 -15.82 17.38 -13.39
CA TYR A 501 -14.82 16.41 -12.95
C TYR A 501 -15.05 15.04 -13.58
N LEU A 502 -16.33 14.62 -13.64
CA LEU A 502 -16.71 13.37 -14.26
C LEU A 502 -16.39 13.36 -15.76
N ALA A 503 -16.67 14.45 -16.48
CA ALA A 503 -16.37 14.58 -17.91
C ALA A 503 -14.86 14.55 -18.19
N GLU A 504 -14.08 15.31 -17.42
CA GLU A 504 -12.62 15.39 -17.56
C GLU A 504 -11.94 14.06 -17.25
N MET A 505 -12.39 13.38 -16.19
CA MET A 505 -11.86 12.07 -15.83
C MET A 505 -12.17 11.03 -16.93
N VAL A 506 -13.38 11.02 -17.49
CA VAL A 506 -13.71 10.13 -18.62
C VAL A 506 -12.85 10.45 -19.84
N THR A 507 -12.76 11.73 -20.22
CA THR A 507 -11.97 12.18 -21.38
C THR A 507 -10.50 11.77 -21.23
N LEU A 508 -9.89 12.05 -20.07
CA LEU A 508 -8.50 11.70 -19.78
C LEU A 508 -8.25 10.20 -19.86
N LEU A 509 -9.12 9.39 -19.24
CA LEU A 509 -8.94 7.94 -19.21
C LEU A 509 -9.10 7.33 -20.60
N MET A 510 -9.97 7.88 -21.44
CA MET A 510 -10.10 7.49 -22.85
C MET A 510 -8.87 7.86 -23.67
N GLU A 511 -8.37 9.10 -23.54
CA GLU A 511 -7.16 9.56 -24.25
C GLU A 511 -5.92 8.72 -23.90
N ARG A 512 -5.81 8.26 -22.65
CA ARG A 512 -4.71 7.41 -22.17
C ARG A 512 -4.89 5.92 -22.48
N GLY A 513 -6.01 5.53 -23.11
CA GLY A 513 -6.36 4.12 -23.35
C GLY A 513 -6.64 3.33 -22.07
N ALA A 514 -6.82 3.99 -20.93
CA ALA A 514 -7.10 3.38 -19.64
C ALA A 514 -8.60 3.02 -19.46
N LEU A 515 -9.48 3.72 -20.18
CA LEU A 515 -10.91 3.45 -20.25
C LEU A 515 -11.27 3.09 -21.69
N THR A 516 -11.56 1.82 -21.93
CA THR A 516 -11.81 1.28 -23.28
C THR A 516 -13.10 0.46 -23.33
N PRO A 517 -13.74 0.33 -24.51
CA PRO A 517 -14.79 -0.65 -24.70
C PRO A 517 -14.23 -2.07 -24.45
N ALA A 518 -15.04 -2.93 -23.83
CA ALA A 518 -14.67 -4.33 -23.62
C ALA A 518 -14.46 -5.04 -24.98
N VAL A 519 -13.63 -6.08 -25.01
CA VAL A 519 -13.36 -6.88 -26.22
C VAL A 519 -13.71 -8.35 -25.93
N GLY A 520 -14.49 -8.99 -26.81
CA GLY A 520 -14.88 -10.40 -26.70
C GLY A 520 -16.37 -10.68 -27.00
N ALA A 521 -16.75 -11.96 -27.01
CA ALA A 521 -18.08 -12.43 -27.43
C ALA A 521 -19.28 -11.89 -26.62
N ASN A 522 -19.04 -11.26 -25.45
CA ASN A 522 -20.05 -10.68 -24.56
C ASN A 522 -19.80 -9.17 -24.25
N ALA A 523 -19.14 -8.46 -25.16
CA ALA A 523 -18.62 -7.11 -24.93
C ALA A 523 -19.54 -5.95 -25.36
N ALA A 524 -20.62 -6.21 -26.08
CA ALA A 524 -21.53 -5.16 -26.54
C ALA A 524 -22.08 -4.34 -25.35
N GLY A 525 -21.83 -3.03 -25.33
CA GLY A 525 -22.29 -2.11 -24.28
C GLY A 525 -21.53 -2.19 -22.95
N LYS A 526 -20.37 -2.85 -22.88
CA LYS A 526 -19.53 -2.91 -21.66
C LYS A 526 -18.24 -2.12 -21.84
N TRP A 527 -17.84 -1.42 -20.79
CA TRP A 527 -16.58 -0.69 -20.70
C TRP A 527 -15.71 -1.30 -19.61
N GLN A 528 -14.39 -1.11 -19.75
CA GLN A 528 -13.39 -1.63 -18.81
C GLN A 528 -12.37 -0.54 -18.47
N LEU A 529 -12.03 -0.49 -17.18
CA LEU A 529 -11.06 0.44 -16.61
C LEU A 529 -9.80 -0.33 -16.23
N ALA A 530 -8.64 0.08 -16.72
CA ALA A 530 -7.37 -0.58 -16.40
C ALA A 530 -7.04 -0.44 -14.90
N ALA A 531 -6.53 -1.51 -14.29
CA ALA A 531 -6.18 -1.54 -12.87
C ALA A 531 -5.11 -0.47 -12.54
N GLY A 532 -5.31 0.26 -11.44
CA GLY A 532 -4.39 1.34 -11.02
C GLY A 532 -4.60 2.69 -11.73
N SER A 533 -5.51 2.77 -12.70
CA SER A 533 -5.74 4.00 -13.50
C SER A 533 -6.42 5.16 -12.76
N LEU A 534 -6.73 5.00 -11.48
CA LEU A 534 -7.21 6.07 -10.59
C LEU A 534 -6.19 6.39 -9.48
N GLY A 535 -4.96 5.90 -9.60
CA GLY A 535 -3.86 6.18 -8.67
C GLY A 535 -3.20 7.55 -8.88
N SER A 536 -2.25 7.87 -7.98
CA SER A 536 -1.58 9.16 -7.77
C SER A 536 -0.91 9.83 -8.99
N GLN A 537 -0.76 9.13 -10.11
CA GLN A 537 -0.16 9.65 -11.34
C GLN A 537 -1.16 10.35 -12.29
N LEU A 538 -2.45 10.42 -11.93
CA LEU A 538 -3.53 10.83 -12.84
C LEU A 538 -4.22 12.16 -12.50
N LEU A 539 -3.59 13.04 -11.74
CA LEU A 539 -4.02 14.44 -11.74
C LEU A 539 -3.83 15.01 -13.17
N SER A 540 -4.90 15.01 -13.97
CA SER A 540 -4.96 15.82 -15.18
C SER A 540 -4.68 17.28 -14.80
N ARG A 541 -4.08 18.03 -15.73
CA ARG A 541 -3.75 19.46 -15.59
C ARG A 541 -4.97 20.27 -15.15
N ASP A 542 -6.16 19.88 -15.59
CA ASP A 542 -7.42 20.56 -15.29
C ASP A 542 -7.96 20.20 -13.91
N LEU A 543 -7.86 18.94 -13.50
CA LEU A 543 -8.28 18.50 -12.17
C LEU A 543 -7.39 19.09 -11.07
N ALA A 544 -6.08 19.18 -11.33
CA ALA A 544 -5.13 19.86 -10.46
C ALA A 544 -5.43 21.37 -10.36
N ALA A 545 -5.76 22.03 -11.47
CA ALA A 545 -6.09 23.46 -11.48
C ALA A 545 -7.36 23.76 -10.66
N VAL A 546 -8.43 22.95 -10.78
CA VAL A 546 -9.64 23.19 -9.98
C VAL A 546 -9.42 22.88 -8.50
N LEU A 547 -8.72 21.79 -8.16
CA LEU A 547 -8.41 21.49 -6.76
C LEU A 547 -7.48 22.55 -6.15
N ALA A 548 -6.48 23.03 -6.90
CA ALA A 548 -5.62 24.14 -6.48
C ALA A 548 -6.42 25.43 -6.28
N ALA A 549 -7.34 25.77 -7.19
CA ALA A 549 -8.21 26.94 -7.05
C ALA A 549 -9.13 26.83 -5.83
N ARG A 550 -9.67 25.63 -5.53
CA ARG A 550 -10.47 25.38 -4.31
C ARG A 550 -9.65 25.54 -3.04
N ILE A 551 -8.39 25.09 -3.04
CA ILE A 551 -7.47 25.25 -1.92
C ILE A 551 -7.06 26.73 -1.78
N ASP A 552 -6.84 27.44 -2.88
CA ASP A 552 -6.50 28.87 -2.88
C ASP A 552 -7.66 29.77 -2.41
N ALA A 553 -8.91 29.32 -2.59
CA ALA A 553 -10.10 29.98 -2.07
C ALA A 553 -10.30 29.80 -0.55
N LEU A 554 -9.44 29.02 0.12
CA LEU A 554 -9.43 28.92 1.58
C LEU A 554 -8.73 30.14 2.20
N PRO A 555 -9.18 30.58 3.39
CA PRO A 555 -8.39 31.48 4.23
C PRO A 555 -7.00 30.89 4.53
N SER A 556 -6.04 31.74 4.93
CA SER A 556 -4.64 31.33 5.15
C SER A 556 -4.49 30.17 6.14
N GLU A 557 -5.23 30.21 7.27
CA GLU A 557 -5.13 29.21 8.32
C GLU A 557 -5.70 27.83 7.92
N PRO A 558 -6.97 27.70 7.46
CA PRO A 558 -7.49 26.42 6.97
C PRO A 558 -6.64 25.80 5.86
N ARG A 559 -6.09 26.63 4.95
CA ARG A 559 -5.18 26.17 3.90
C ARG A 559 -3.89 25.58 4.47
N ALA A 560 -3.31 26.23 5.47
CA ALA A 560 -2.10 25.76 6.12
C ALA A 560 -2.35 24.44 6.88
N VAL A 561 -3.48 24.31 7.58
CA VAL A 561 -3.89 23.07 8.27
C VAL A 561 -4.15 21.93 7.28
N LEU A 562 -4.81 22.21 6.15
CA LEU A 562 -5.05 21.19 5.11
C LEU A 562 -3.73 20.68 4.51
N ARG A 563 -2.75 21.57 4.30
CA ARG A 563 -1.41 21.20 3.82
C ARG A 563 -0.64 20.38 4.85
N ASP A 564 -0.71 20.71 6.13
CA ASP A 564 -0.12 19.90 7.21
C ASP A 564 -0.73 18.50 7.28
N ALA A 565 -2.07 18.42 7.26
CA ALA A 565 -2.82 17.17 7.20
C ALA A 565 -2.34 16.29 6.04
N SER A 566 -2.05 16.91 4.88
CA SER A 566 -1.65 16.18 3.68
C SER A 566 -0.32 15.46 3.81
N VAL A 567 0.57 15.94 4.71
CA VAL A 567 1.88 15.33 4.99
C VAL A 567 1.73 14.05 5.78
N ALA A 568 0.81 14.02 6.75
CA ALA A 568 0.59 12.88 7.65
C ALA A 568 0.15 11.60 6.90
N GLY A 569 -0.67 11.76 5.85
CA GLY A 569 -1.17 10.65 5.04
C GLY A 569 -2.64 10.79 4.67
N THR A 570 -3.24 9.73 4.13
CA THR A 570 -4.69 9.71 3.85
C THR A 570 -5.52 9.80 5.12
N THR A 571 -5.00 9.23 6.20
CA THR A 571 -5.52 9.28 7.56
C THR A 571 -4.54 10.08 8.39
N VAL A 572 -5.06 11.02 9.18
CA VAL A 572 -4.30 11.90 10.05
C VAL A 572 -4.57 11.46 11.48
N PRO A 573 -3.61 10.80 12.15
CA PRO A 573 -3.72 10.45 13.57
C PRO A 573 -3.94 11.68 14.46
N ALA A 574 -4.64 11.49 15.58
CA ALA A 574 -4.79 12.52 16.59
C ALA A 574 -3.41 13.01 17.10
N GLY A 575 -3.31 14.31 17.40
CA GLY A 575 -2.07 14.96 17.86
C GLY A 575 -1.15 15.45 16.74
N VAL A 576 -1.30 14.97 15.50
CA VAL A 576 -0.41 15.34 14.38
C VAL A 576 -0.62 16.78 13.92
N LEU A 577 -1.87 17.26 13.87
CA LEU A 577 -2.17 18.63 13.44
C LEU A 577 -1.70 19.66 14.47
N GLU A 578 -1.87 19.33 15.74
CA GLU A 578 -1.37 20.10 16.88
C GLU A 578 0.15 20.21 16.81
N ALA A 579 0.85 19.09 16.62
CA ALA A 579 2.32 19.07 16.50
C ALA A 579 2.83 19.93 15.33
N LEU A 580 2.17 19.85 14.16
CA LEU A 580 2.55 20.67 13.01
C LEU A 580 2.18 22.16 13.16
N GLN A 581 1.12 22.47 13.93
CA GLN A 581 0.81 23.86 14.30
C GLN A 581 1.87 24.43 15.25
N ASP A 582 2.28 23.67 16.26
CA ASP A 582 3.33 24.05 17.21
C ASP A 582 4.66 24.33 16.47
N ARG A 583 4.99 23.53 15.46
CA ARG A 583 6.16 23.77 14.59
C ARG A 583 6.14 25.13 13.89
N ARG A 584 4.95 25.63 13.54
CA ARG A 584 4.78 26.93 12.85
C ARG A 584 4.67 28.11 13.79
N ALA A 585 4.37 27.87 15.07
CA ALA A 585 4.16 28.94 16.03
C ALA A 585 5.46 29.74 16.23
N PRO A 586 5.40 31.09 16.21
CA PRO A 586 6.56 31.91 16.55
C PRO A 586 6.98 31.67 18.00
N SER A 587 8.27 31.86 18.29
CA SER A 587 8.84 31.67 19.64
C SER A 587 8.19 32.56 20.71
N GLU A 588 7.59 33.69 20.30
CA GLU A 588 6.77 34.56 21.15
C GLU A 588 5.39 34.74 20.51
N LEU A 589 4.35 34.31 21.20
CA LEU A 589 2.96 34.47 20.77
C LEU A 589 2.44 35.87 21.13
N PRO A 590 1.73 36.56 20.22
CA PRO A 590 1.03 37.80 20.56
C PRO A 590 0.00 37.58 21.70
N PRO A 591 -0.20 38.56 22.60
CA PRO A 591 -1.18 38.43 23.68
C PRO A 591 -2.59 38.16 23.13
N GLY A 592 -3.27 37.12 23.66
CA GLY A 592 -4.66 36.80 23.33
C GLY A 592 -4.88 35.82 22.16
N VAL A 593 -3.83 35.24 21.57
CA VAL A 593 -3.95 34.22 20.53
C VAL A 593 -4.03 32.82 21.16
N ASP A 594 -5.21 32.18 21.04
CA ASP A 594 -5.41 30.77 21.37
C ASP A 594 -5.24 29.90 20.11
N LEU A 595 -4.10 29.20 20.04
CA LEU A 595 -3.77 28.32 18.91
C LEU A 595 -4.74 27.15 18.78
N ALA A 596 -5.25 26.60 19.90
CA ALA A 596 -6.19 25.49 19.88
C ALA A 596 -7.52 25.94 19.28
N ALA A 597 -8.05 27.09 19.74
CA ALA A 597 -9.28 27.67 19.18
C ALA A 597 -9.12 28.11 17.70
N GLN A 598 -7.91 28.45 17.26
CA GLN A 598 -7.61 28.72 15.85
C GLN A 598 -7.60 27.45 15.00
N LEU A 599 -7.01 26.36 15.51
CA LEU A 599 -6.99 25.05 14.85
C LEU A 599 -8.41 24.49 14.72
N GLU A 600 -9.22 24.55 15.78
CA GLU A 600 -10.60 24.07 15.77
C GLU A 600 -11.43 24.78 14.69
N ARG A 601 -11.38 26.12 14.63
CA ARG A 601 -12.07 26.90 13.58
C ARG A 601 -11.59 26.54 12.18
N ALA A 602 -10.29 26.29 12.02
CA ALA A 602 -9.72 25.90 10.73
C ALA A 602 -10.21 24.50 10.31
N VAL A 603 -10.23 23.53 11.23
CA VAL A 603 -10.75 22.18 11.00
C VAL A 603 -12.24 22.23 10.67
N ASP A 604 -13.04 23.02 11.38
CA ASP A 604 -14.47 23.15 11.12
C ASP A 604 -14.76 23.71 9.73
N GLU A 605 -13.99 24.69 9.26
CA GLU A 605 -14.07 25.20 7.88
C GLU A 605 -13.78 24.09 6.85
N LEU A 606 -12.76 23.26 7.09
CA LEU A 606 -12.41 22.14 6.20
C LEU A 606 -13.48 21.04 6.19
N LEU A 607 -14.12 20.78 7.33
CA LEU A 607 -15.26 19.86 7.45
C LEU A 607 -16.48 20.38 6.68
N GLN A 608 -16.82 21.66 6.85
CA GLN A 608 -17.95 22.30 6.15
C GLN A 608 -17.76 22.28 4.63
N ARG A 609 -16.53 22.52 4.16
CA ARG A 609 -16.18 22.47 2.73
C ARG A 609 -15.95 21.05 2.19
N ARG A 610 -16.14 20.01 3.03
CA ARG A 610 -15.98 18.58 2.70
C ARG A 610 -14.61 18.25 2.10
N MET A 611 -13.56 18.80 2.69
CA MET A 611 -12.17 18.50 2.31
C MET A 611 -11.59 17.37 3.16
N ILE A 612 -12.03 17.26 4.40
CA ILE A 612 -11.73 16.18 5.35
C ILE A 612 -13.03 15.74 6.06
N HIS A 613 -13.01 14.57 6.69
CA HIS A 613 -14.06 14.08 7.59
C HIS A 613 -13.44 13.49 8.87
N ARG A 614 -14.24 13.43 9.95
CA ARG A 614 -13.82 12.84 11.23
C ARG A 614 -13.78 11.31 11.11
N SER A 615 -12.73 10.69 11.67
CA SER A 615 -12.55 9.23 11.74
C SER A 615 -12.22 8.81 13.17
N ARG A 616 -12.25 7.49 13.44
CA ARG A 616 -11.89 6.95 14.75
C ARG A 616 -10.39 7.18 14.98
N GLY A 617 -10.05 8.07 15.91
CA GLY A 617 -8.66 8.41 16.22
C GLY A 617 -8.05 9.57 15.41
N GLY A 618 -8.86 10.38 14.71
CA GLY A 618 -8.36 11.59 14.04
C GLY A 618 -9.21 12.05 12.84
N PHE A 619 -8.55 12.39 11.73
CA PHE A 619 -9.20 12.89 10.51
C PHE A 619 -8.82 12.05 9.29
N GLN A 620 -9.61 12.13 8.23
CA GLN A 620 -9.31 11.50 6.96
C GLN A 620 -9.68 12.43 5.81
N PHE A 621 -8.90 12.41 4.74
CA PHE A 621 -9.24 13.14 3.53
C PHE A 621 -10.48 12.54 2.87
N THR A 622 -11.39 13.40 2.40
CA THR A 622 -12.59 12.93 1.71
C THR A 622 -12.26 12.20 0.40
N THR A 623 -11.16 12.57 -0.26
CA THR A 623 -10.58 11.83 -1.40
C THR A 623 -9.05 11.83 -1.35
N PRO A 624 -8.38 10.77 -1.86
CA PRO A 624 -6.93 10.77 -2.03
C PRO A 624 -6.42 11.93 -2.90
N LEU A 625 -7.17 12.33 -3.92
CA LEU A 625 -6.80 13.44 -4.81
C LEU A 625 -6.76 14.80 -4.11
N MET A 626 -7.66 15.05 -3.15
CA MET A 626 -7.61 16.29 -2.33
C MET A 626 -6.33 16.33 -1.50
N ARG A 627 -5.91 15.19 -0.93
CA ARG A 627 -4.62 15.07 -0.23
C ARG A 627 -3.47 15.39 -1.17
N GLU A 628 -3.45 14.78 -2.35
CA GLU A 628 -2.38 14.96 -3.33
C GLU A 628 -2.27 16.40 -3.82
N ALA A 629 -3.39 17.06 -4.11
CA ALA A 629 -3.39 18.47 -4.51
C ALA A 629 -2.85 19.39 -3.40
N ALA A 630 -3.24 19.13 -2.14
CA ALA A 630 -2.71 19.86 -0.99
C ALA A 630 -1.21 19.61 -0.79
N TYR A 631 -0.77 18.34 -0.90
CA TYR A 631 0.62 17.92 -0.75
C TYR A 631 1.52 18.48 -1.86
N ALA A 632 1.06 18.45 -3.12
CA ALA A 632 1.80 18.91 -4.28
C ALA A 632 2.05 20.44 -4.27
N GLY A 633 1.18 21.21 -3.60
CA GLY A 633 1.36 22.65 -3.44
C GLY A 633 2.49 23.05 -2.48
N ILE A 634 3.04 22.10 -1.73
CA ILE A 634 4.13 22.34 -0.76
C ILE A 634 5.49 22.19 -1.46
N GLY A 635 6.44 23.09 -1.17
CA GLY A 635 7.80 22.98 -1.65
C GLY A 635 8.49 21.70 -1.15
N LYS A 636 9.27 21.03 -2.00
CA LYS A 636 9.93 19.75 -1.63
C LYS A 636 10.85 19.85 -0.41
N ALA A 637 11.52 21.00 -0.22
CA ALA A 637 12.35 21.24 0.96
C ALA A 637 11.50 21.36 2.25
N ASP A 638 10.40 22.12 2.21
CA ASP A 638 9.46 22.22 3.35
C ASP A 638 8.76 20.88 3.61
N LEU A 639 8.40 20.11 2.57
CA LEU A 639 7.92 18.73 2.75
C LEU A 639 8.96 17.87 3.48
N ALA A 640 10.23 17.95 3.09
CA ALA A 640 11.29 17.19 3.73
C ALA A 640 11.43 17.58 5.22
N GLU A 641 11.33 18.87 5.54
CA GLU A 641 11.31 19.37 6.92
C GLU A 641 10.08 18.91 7.72
N ARG A 642 8.89 18.88 7.10
CA ARG A 642 7.66 18.41 7.77
C ARG A 642 7.72 16.93 8.07
N HIS A 643 8.17 16.14 7.10
CA HIS A 643 8.39 14.71 7.26
C HIS A 643 9.46 14.42 8.33
N ALA A 644 10.59 15.14 8.32
CA ALA A 644 11.63 15.01 9.34
C ALA A 644 11.13 15.38 10.74
N TYR A 645 10.32 16.44 10.84
CA TYR A 645 9.70 16.84 12.10
C TYR A 645 8.76 15.75 12.62
N LEU A 646 7.88 15.19 11.79
CA LEU A 646 6.96 14.13 12.20
C LEU A 646 7.69 12.84 12.63
N ALA A 647 8.75 12.45 11.92
CA ALA A 647 9.59 11.34 12.32
C ALA A 647 10.25 11.58 13.68
N THR A 648 10.82 12.78 13.88
CA THR A 648 11.42 13.20 15.15
C THR A 648 10.39 13.29 16.28
N TRP A 649 9.17 13.72 15.99
CA TRP A 649 8.11 13.87 16.99
C TRP A 649 7.57 12.52 17.47
N ALA A 650 7.44 11.55 16.57
CA ALA A 650 6.89 10.22 16.89
C ALA A 650 7.95 9.22 17.40
N ALA A 651 9.25 9.51 17.25
CA ALA A 651 10.32 8.58 17.62
C ALA A 651 10.41 8.36 19.14
N PRO A 652 10.45 7.11 19.65
CA PRO A 652 10.61 6.81 21.07
C PRO A 652 11.83 7.50 21.72
N GLU A 653 12.92 7.65 20.97
CA GLU A 653 14.19 8.23 21.39
C GLU A 653 14.09 9.72 21.77
N THR A 654 13.04 10.40 21.30
CA THR A 654 12.84 11.86 21.43
C THR A 654 11.59 12.21 22.23
N VAL A 655 10.82 11.21 22.69
CA VAL A 655 9.60 11.37 23.49
C VAL A 655 9.84 12.23 24.74
N GLY A 656 11.01 12.10 25.39
CA GLY A 656 11.38 12.93 26.55
C GLY A 656 11.51 14.44 26.26
N ARG A 657 11.73 14.83 25.00
CA ARG A 657 11.76 16.25 24.57
C ARG A 657 10.38 16.81 24.23
N HIS A 658 9.38 15.94 24.05
CA HIS A 658 8.02 16.29 23.61
C HIS A 658 6.95 15.62 24.51
N ALA A 659 7.24 15.47 25.80
CA ALA A 659 6.50 14.62 26.73
C ALA A 659 4.98 14.88 26.78
N ASP A 660 4.53 16.12 26.62
CA ASP A 660 3.11 16.49 26.59
C ASP A 660 2.39 16.19 25.26
N ALA A 661 3.15 16.04 24.17
CA ALA A 661 2.64 15.82 22.82
C ALA A 661 2.60 14.34 22.43
N ALA A 662 3.55 13.53 22.93
CA ALA A 662 3.59 12.09 22.70
C ALA A 662 2.39 11.34 23.33
N THR A 663 1.82 11.85 24.42
CA THR A 663 0.60 11.34 25.07
C THR A 663 -0.66 11.49 24.23
N ARG A 664 -0.62 12.35 23.19
CA ARG A 664 -1.75 12.60 22.26
C ARG A 664 -1.76 11.66 21.06
N LEU A 665 -0.67 10.93 20.85
CA LEU A 665 -0.42 10.08 19.69
C LEU A 665 -1.08 8.71 19.90
N SER A 666 -2.21 8.46 19.24
CA SER A 666 -3.03 7.24 19.41
C SER A 666 -2.55 6.06 18.55
N LEU A 667 -1.24 5.81 18.49
CA LEU A 667 -0.65 4.69 17.75
C LEU A 667 -0.04 3.64 18.68
N SER A 668 -0.22 2.36 18.34
CA SER A 668 0.52 1.25 18.96
C SER A 668 2.03 1.35 18.64
N ASP A 669 2.87 0.62 19.39
CA ASP A 669 4.32 0.64 19.16
C ASP A 669 4.71 0.16 17.75
N ASN A 670 3.91 -0.72 17.13
CA ASN A 670 4.13 -1.16 15.75
C ASN A 670 3.77 -0.06 14.75
N GLU A 671 2.61 0.57 14.93
CA GLU A 671 2.17 1.67 14.05
C GLU A 671 3.06 2.90 14.18
N ARG A 672 3.58 3.18 15.39
CA ARG A 672 4.52 4.27 15.65
C ARG A 672 5.84 4.06 14.90
N ASP A 673 6.44 2.89 14.99
CA ASP A 673 7.69 2.62 14.27
C ASP A 673 7.50 2.65 12.74
N ALA A 674 6.37 2.15 12.24
CA ALA A 674 6.02 2.28 10.83
C ALA A 674 5.83 3.75 10.40
N PHE A 675 5.19 4.57 11.25
CA PHE A 675 5.03 6.00 11.03
C PHE A 675 6.39 6.72 10.98
N VAL A 676 7.27 6.47 11.96
CA VAL A 676 8.62 7.05 12.01
C VAL A 676 9.42 6.67 10.75
N ALA A 677 9.45 5.39 10.39
CA ALA A 677 10.17 4.91 9.21
C ALA A 677 9.65 5.58 7.93
N THR A 678 8.33 5.59 7.72
CA THR A 678 7.70 6.17 6.53
C THR A 678 8.01 7.66 6.38
N HIS A 679 7.89 8.42 7.46
CA HIS A 679 8.16 9.86 7.42
C HIS A 679 9.64 10.17 7.27
N ALA A 680 10.53 9.43 7.92
CA ALA A 680 11.97 9.62 7.76
C ALA A 680 12.46 9.26 6.36
N GLU A 681 12.00 8.16 5.77
CA GLU A 681 12.29 7.78 4.39
C GLU A 681 11.84 8.87 3.41
N ALA A 682 10.59 9.35 3.53
CA ALA A 682 10.07 10.41 2.69
C ALA A 682 10.89 11.71 2.83
N ALA A 683 11.34 12.05 4.04
CA ALA A 683 12.21 13.21 4.27
C ALA A 683 13.55 13.08 3.53
N ILE A 684 14.20 11.92 3.63
CA ILE A 684 15.49 11.65 2.97
C ILE A 684 15.35 11.64 1.44
N ASP A 685 14.30 10.99 0.92
CA ASP A 685 14.02 10.95 -0.52
C ASP A 685 13.78 12.33 -1.10
N LEU A 686 12.99 13.16 -0.41
CA LEU A 686 12.74 14.55 -0.81
C LEU A 686 14.02 15.40 -0.72
N ALA A 687 14.82 15.23 0.33
CA ALA A 687 16.10 15.91 0.50
C ALA A 687 17.09 15.55 -0.62
N ASN A 688 17.13 14.27 -1.03
CA ASN A 688 17.94 13.79 -2.15
C ASN A 688 17.41 14.33 -3.49
N ALA A 689 16.10 14.33 -3.70
CA ALA A 689 15.47 14.81 -4.93
C ALA A 689 15.74 16.30 -5.21
N VAL A 690 15.92 17.13 -4.17
CA VAL A 690 16.33 18.54 -4.33
C VAL A 690 17.79 18.82 -3.98
N ARG A 691 18.58 17.78 -3.70
CA ARG A 691 20.00 17.85 -3.35
C ARG A 691 20.28 18.84 -2.20
N LEU A 692 19.49 18.75 -1.12
CA LEU A 692 19.80 19.48 0.11
C LEU A 692 21.21 19.13 0.58
N ARG A 693 21.89 20.12 1.17
CA ARG A 693 23.26 19.98 1.67
C ARG A 693 23.36 18.79 2.65
N PRO A 694 24.53 18.14 2.75
CA PRO A 694 24.74 17.02 3.67
C PRO A 694 24.50 17.36 5.15
N ASP A 695 24.70 18.63 5.53
CA ASP A 695 24.53 19.17 6.90
C ASP A 695 23.09 19.65 7.21
N ALA A 696 22.13 19.40 6.33
CA ALA A 696 20.74 19.78 6.58
C ALA A 696 20.15 18.93 7.72
N ALA A 697 19.51 19.57 8.71
CA ALA A 697 18.89 18.90 9.86
C ALA A 697 17.88 17.79 9.47
N VAL A 698 17.24 17.93 8.30
CA VAL A 698 16.35 16.91 7.71
C VAL A 698 17.04 15.55 7.53
N ARG A 699 18.37 15.51 7.36
CA ARG A 699 19.13 14.27 7.17
C ARG A 699 19.43 13.53 8.49
N GLU A 700 19.29 14.19 9.64
CA GLU A 700 19.55 13.58 10.95
C GLU A 700 18.53 12.48 11.31
N VAL A 701 17.34 12.49 10.68
CA VAL A 701 16.27 11.51 10.93
C VAL A 701 16.55 10.11 10.36
N ALA A 702 17.61 9.95 9.54
CA ALA A 702 18.00 8.64 9.01
C ALA A 702 18.27 7.63 10.13
N GLY A 703 18.93 8.06 11.21
CA GLY A 703 19.19 7.21 12.38
C GLY A 703 17.92 6.73 13.08
N LEU A 704 16.89 7.59 13.15
CA LEU A 704 15.58 7.25 13.73
C LEU A 704 14.86 6.18 12.89
N ALA A 705 14.94 6.32 11.56
CA ALA A 705 14.36 5.35 10.62
C ALA A 705 15.03 3.97 10.74
N VAL A 706 16.36 3.95 10.78
CA VAL A 706 17.16 2.72 10.94
C VAL A 706 16.78 2.02 12.26
N ALA A 707 16.68 2.77 13.36
CA ALA A 707 16.28 2.22 14.65
C ALA A 707 14.85 1.65 14.65
N ALA A 708 13.89 2.37 14.06
CA ALA A 708 12.50 1.93 13.94
C ALA A 708 12.38 0.66 13.08
N LEU A 709 13.02 0.65 11.90
CA LEU A 709 13.05 -0.50 11.00
C LEU A 709 13.76 -1.71 11.63
N GLY A 710 14.85 -1.50 12.39
CA GLY A 710 15.52 -2.56 13.15
C GLY A 710 14.61 -3.18 14.22
N ARG A 711 13.81 -2.38 14.93
CA ARG A 711 12.77 -2.89 15.86
C ARG A 711 11.68 -3.67 15.13
N MET A 712 11.24 -3.19 13.97
CA MET A 712 10.26 -3.90 13.13
C MET A 712 10.81 -5.24 12.63
N ALA A 713 12.05 -5.27 12.15
CA ALA A 713 12.72 -6.49 11.71
C ALA A 713 12.86 -7.53 12.82
N ARG A 714 13.25 -7.11 14.04
CA ARG A 714 13.32 -8.01 15.21
C ARG A 714 11.97 -8.60 15.59
N ARG A 715 10.91 -7.77 15.60
CA ARG A 715 9.53 -8.24 15.87
C ARG A 715 9.02 -9.19 14.79
N ALA A 716 9.25 -8.87 13.52
CA ALA A 716 8.88 -9.74 12.40
C ALA A 716 9.59 -11.10 12.51
N LEU A 717 10.89 -11.12 12.82
CA LEU A 717 11.62 -12.37 13.02
C LEU A 717 11.10 -13.17 14.22
N ALA A 718 10.76 -12.51 15.33
CA ALA A 718 10.16 -13.14 16.51
C ALA A 718 8.77 -13.73 16.22
N ASN A 719 8.00 -13.09 15.34
CA ASN A 719 6.67 -13.54 14.89
C ASN A 719 6.73 -14.58 13.75
N ILE A 720 7.92 -15.08 13.39
CA ILE A 720 8.11 -16.08 12.31
C ILE A 720 7.72 -15.49 10.94
N GLU A 721 8.02 -14.21 10.73
CA GLU A 721 7.85 -13.50 9.45
C GLU A 721 9.22 -13.09 8.88
N PRO A 722 10.12 -14.04 8.54
CA PRO A 722 11.48 -13.74 8.12
C PRO A 722 11.54 -12.92 6.82
N ALA A 723 10.56 -13.06 5.92
CA ALA A 723 10.51 -12.25 4.70
C ALA A 723 10.30 -10.76 5.00
N ALA A 724 9.38 -10.43 5.92
CA ALA A 724 9.17 -9.06 6.37
C ALA A 724 10.39 -8.52 7.13
N ALA A 725 11.06 -9.37 7.91
CA ALA A 725 12.30 -8.98 8.60
C ALA A 725 13.42 -8.59 7.62
N ILE A 726 13.57 -9.31 6.51
CA ILE A 726 14.52 -8.97 5.44
C ILE A 726 14.13 -7.64 4.80
N GLU A 727 12.86 -7.45 4.43
CA GLU A 727 12.38 -6.20 3.80
C GLU A 727 12.69 -4.97 4.67
N TYR A 728 12.40 -5.04 5.97
CA TYR A 728 12.68 -3.94 6.89
C TYR A 728 14.19 -3.70 7.06
N ALA A 729 15.00 -4.75 7.13
CA ALA A 729 16.44 -4.61 7.24
C ALA A 729 17.09 -4.05 5.96
N GLU A 730 16.61 -4.44 4.77
CA GLU A 730 17.08 -3.90 3.49
C GLU A 730 16.75 -2.40 3.35
N ARG A 731 15.54 -1.99 3.76
CA ARG A 731 15.16 -0.57 3.84
C ARG A 731 16.06 0.20 4.79
N ALA A 732 16.35 -0.36 5.96
CA ALA A 732 17.27 0.25 6.92
C ALA A 732 18.69 0.37 6.35
N ALA A 733 19.17 -0.62 5.60
CA ALA A 733 20.50 -0.60 4.98
C ALA A 733 20.62 0.51 3.94
N GLN A 734 19.57 0.73 3.14
CA GLN A 734 19.54 1.82 2.15
C GLN A 734 19.67 3.19 2.83
N LEU A 735 18.99 3.40 3.95
CA LEU A 735 19.06 4.64 4.73
C LEU A 735 20.40 4.83 5.44
N ALA A 736 21.02 3.74 5.90
CA ALA A 736 22.32 3.75 6.55
C ALA A 736 23.50 3.88 5.57
N GLY A 737 23.26 3.90 4.25
CA GLY A 737 24.33 3.92 3.25
C GLY A 737 25.10 2.59 3.15
N GLY A 738 24.49 1.48 3.58
CA GLY A 738 25.07 0.13 3.58
C GLY A 738 25.64 -0.35 4.91
N ASP A 739 25.86 0.55 5.88
CA ASP A 739 26.44 0.23 7.20
C ASP A 739 25.36 0.15 8.27
N LEU A 740 24.59 -0.95 8.23
CA LEU A 740 23.64 -1.28 9.30
C LEU A 740 24.35 -1.49 10.65
N PRO A 741 23.72 -1.19 11.79
CA PRO A 741 24.20 -1.63 13.09
C PRO A 741 24.37 -3.15 13.14
N LEU A 742 25.44 -3.65 13.78
CA LEU A 742 25.73 -5.09 13.88
C LEU A 742 24.54 -5.94 14.35
N PRO A 743 23.73 -5.52 15.36
CA PRO A 743 22.55 -6.27 15.76
C PRO A 743 21.50 -6.44 14.67
N ASP A 744 21.31 -5.41 13.83
CA ASP A 744 20.33 -5.47 12.72
C ASP A 744 20.87 -6.29 11.54
N GLN A 745 22.19 -6.27 11.30
CA GLN A 745 22.84 -7.20 10.36
C GLN A 745 22.66 -8.66 10.78
N LEU A 746 22.76 -8.96 12.08
CA LEU A 746 22.52 -10.31 12.61
C LEU A 746 21.07 -10.76 12.41
N VAL A 747 20.11 -9.84 12.58
CA VAL A 747 18.69 -10.12 12.32
C VAL A 747 18.47 -10.47 10.84
N LEU A 748 19.08 -9.71 9.93
CA LEU A 748 19.05 -10.00 8.50
C LEU A 748 19.63 -11.39 8.18
N ALA A 749 20.82 -11.69 8.70
CA ALA A 749 21.47 -12.99 8.46
C ALA A 749 20.65 -14.18 9.03
N ARG A 750 20.04 -14.01 10.21
CA ARG A 750 19.13 -15.01 10.80
C ARG A 750 17.86 -15.19 9.99
N ALA A 751 17.28 -14.12 9.47
CA ALA A 751 16.10 -14.17 8.62
C ALA A 751 16.39 -14.87 7.28
N MET A 752 17.55 -14.61 6.67
CA MET A 752 18.03 -15.31 5.48
C MET A 752 18.16 -16.82 5.71
N LEU A 753 18.76 -17.24 6.84
CA LEU A 753 18.81 -18.67 7.20
C LEU A 753 17.44 -19.31 7.31
N ARG A 754 16.45 -18.60 7.87
CA ARG A 754 15.08 -19.11 8.02
C ARG A 754 14.36 -19.27 6.68
N LEU A 755 14.78 -18.57 5.64
CA LEU A 755 14.26 -18.73 4.27
C LEU A 755 15.10 -19.67 3.40
N GLY A 756 16.10 -20.37 3.97
CA GLY A 756 16.98 -21.26 3.22
C GLY A 756 18.05 -20.56 2.38
N ARG A 757 18.24 -19.24 2.54
CA ARG A 757 19.29 -18.46 1.85
C ARG A 757 20.63 -18.60 2.59
N ALA A 758 21.14 -19.83 2.68
CA ALA A 758 22.28 -20.17 3.53
C ALA A 758 23.59 -19.50 3.08
N GLU A 759 23.87 -19.43 1.77
CA GLU A 759 25.08 -18.80 1.24
C GLU A 759 25.15 -17.30 1.56
N GLU A 760 24.03 -16.59 1.43
CA GLU A 760 23.95 -15.16 1.75
C GLU A 760 24.09 -14.93 3.25
N ALA A 761 23.42 -15.74 4.06
CA ALA A 761 23.57 -15.68 5.51
C ALA A 761 25.01 -15.98 5.98
N LEU A 762 25.71 -16.90 5.31
CA LEU A 762 27.12 -17.19 5.56
C LEU A 762 27.97 -15.95 5.28
N ALA A 763 27.82 -15.33 4.10
CA ALA A 763 28.57 -14.14 3.73
C ALA A 763 28.34 -12.97 4.71
N HIS A 764 27.09 -12.76 5.14
CA HIS A 764 26.77 -11.78 6.17
C HIS A 764 27.39 -12.14 7.52
N GLY A 765 27.26 -13.39 7.97
CA GLY A 765 27.83 -13.86 9.24
C GLY A 765 29.36 -13.70 9.30
N GLU A 766 30.08 -14.08 8.24
CA GLU A 766 31.53 -13.91 8.15
C GLU A 766 31.96 -12.43 8.09
N LYS A 767 31.15 -11.58 7.44
CA LYS A 767 31.40 -10.13 7.43
C LYS A 767 31.25 -9.57 8.85
N ILE A 768 30.16 -9.92 9.54
CA ILE A 768 29.87 -9.47 10.90
C ILE A 768 30.97 -9.94 11.86
N SER A 769 31.39 -11.21 11.79
CA SER A 769 32.44 -11.74 12.68
C SER A 769 33.77 -11.01 12.54
N LYS A 770 34.12 -10.57 11.31
CA LYS A 770 35.32 -9.76 11.03
C LYS A 770 35.16 -8.29 11.44
N SER A 771 33.96 -7.72 11.29
CA SER A 771 33.70 -6.30 11.58
C SER A 771 33.29 -6.02 13.03
N ALA A 772 32.96 -7.04 13.82
CA ALA A 772 32.47 -6.88 15.19
C ALA A 772 33.49 -6.25 16.16
N GLY A 773 34.79 -6.22 15.80
CA GLY A 773 35.83 -5.62 16.63
C GLY A 773 35.82 -6.19 18.05
N ASP A 774 35.63 -5.30 19.05
CA ASP A 774 35.56 -5.62 20.48
C ASP A 774 34.12 -5.88 20.99
N ASP A 775 33.13 -6.13 20.13
CA ASP A 775 31.78 -6.57 20.53
C ASP A 775 31.70 -8.12 20.56
N PRO A 776 31.93 -8.75 21.73
CA PRO A 776 31.94 -10.21 21.83
C PRO A 776 30.55 -10.82 21.62
N VAL A 777 29.46 -10.08 21.86
CA VAL A 777 28.10 -10.57 21.68
C VAL A 777 27.81 -10.72 20.20
N CYS A 778 28.03 -9.67 19.42
CA CYS A 778 27.81 -9.72 17.99
C CYS A 778 28.73 -10.75 17.31
N ARG A 779 29.98 -10.87 17.77
CA ARG A 779 30.92 -11.87 17.25
C ARG A 779 30.47 -13.31 17.55
N ALA A 780 30.10 -13.63 18.78
CA ALA A 780 29.62 -14.97 19.14
C ALA A 780 28.35 -15.34 18.37
N GLU A 781 27.39 -14.41 18.25
CA GLU A 781 26.14 -14.63 17.52
C GLU A 781 26.35 -14.76 16.01
N ALA A 782 27.31 -14.02 15.44
CA ALA A 782 27.71 -14.18 14.04
C ALA A 782 28.28 -15.58 13.80
N MET A 783 29.15 -16.08 14.69
CA MET A 783 29.72 -17.42 14.58
C MET A 783 28.66 -18.53 14.74
N ILE A 784 27.62 -18.31 15.55
CA ILE A 784 26.45 -19.20 15.61
C ILE A 784 25.71 -19.25 14.27
N VAL A 785 25.50 -18.08 13.63
CA VAL A 785 24.88 -17.98 12.30
C VAL A 785 25.74 -18.65 11.23
N VAL A 786 27.06 -18.39 11.21
CA VAL A 786 28.03 -19.02 10.30
C VAL A 786 27.98 -20.54 10.43
N GLY A 787 28.02 -21.06 11.65
CA GLY A 787 27.96 -22.50 11.87
C GLY A 787 26.65 -23.12 11.39
N ARG A 788 25.52 -22.44 11.60
CA ARG A 788 24.22 -22.89 11.05
C ARG A 788 24.14 -22.79 9.53
N ALA A 789 24.81 -21.81 8.92
CA ALA A 789 24.88 -21.70 7.48
C ALA A 789 25.70 -22.85 6.87
N HIS A 790 26.85 -23.17 7.45
CA HIS A 790 27.63 -24.35 7.07
C HIS A 790 26.88 -25.67 7.26
N GLU A 791 26.15 -25.81 8.38
CA GLU A 791 25.26 -26.96 8.61
C GLU A 791 24.21 -27.09 7.49
N ALA A 792 23.53 -26.00 7.12
CA ALA A 792 22.54 -26.00 6.05
C ALA A 792 23.14 -26.28 4.66
N LEU A 793 24.43 -25.99 4.46
CA LEU A 793 25.18 -26.28 3.23
C LEU A 793 25.83 -27.67 3.21
N GLY A 794 25.65 -28.47 4.27
CA GLY A 794 26.20 -29.82 4.39
C GLY A 794 27.67 -29.90 4.84
N ASP A 795 28.29 -28.79 5.27
CA ASP A 795 29.66 -28.76 5.79
C ASP A 795 29.68 -28.83 7.33
N GLY A 796 29.40 -30.03 7.86
CA GLY A 796 29.36 -30.26 9.31
C GLY A 796 30.70 -29.99 10.02
N GLY A 797 31.83 -30.14 9.31
CA GLY A 797 33.16 -29.87 9.87
C GLY A 797 33.36 -28.38 10.17
N ARG A 798 33.06 -27.52 9.18
CA ARG A 798 33.11 -26.06 9.38
C ARG A 798 32.02 -25.56 10.33
N ALA A 799 30.86 -26.20 10.35
CA ALA A 799 29.80 -25.88 11.31
C ALA A 799 30.29 -26.06 12.77
N VAL A 800 30.92 -27.19 13.06
CA VAL A 800 31.50 -27.48 14.38
C VAL A 800 32.61 -26.50 14.74
N ALA A 801 33.51 -26.20 13.80
CA ALA A 801 34.59 -25.22 14.01
C ALA A 801 34.04 -23.83 14.37
N ALA A 802 33.02 -23.37 13.66
CA ALA A 802 32.37 -22.08 13.92
C ALA A 802 31.67 -22.04 15.29
N TRP A 803 30.96 -23.11 15.69
CA TRP A 803 30.33 -23.16 17.01
C TRP A 803 31.33 -23.33 18.15
N GLN A 804 32.49 -23.95 17.90
CA GLN A 804 33.60 -24.03 18.84
C GLN A 804 34.18 -22.63 19.10
N GLU A 805 34.43 -21.84 18.06
CA GLU A 805 34.86 -20.45 18.20
C GLU A 805 33.80 -19.60 18.91
N ALA A 806 32.51 -19.77 18.57
CA ALA A 806 31.42 -19.09 19.29
C ALA A 806 31.42 -19.42 20.79
N LEU A 807 31.69 -20.68 21.15
CA LEU A 807 31.77 -21.12 22.53
C LEU A 807 32.98 -20.50 23.27
N GLU A 808 34.13 -20.43 22.61
CA GLU A 808 35.35 -19.82 23.15
C GLU A 808 35.12 -18.33 23.43
N VAL A 809 34.66 -17.57 22.43
CA VAL A 809 34.35 -16.14 22.56
C VAL A 809 33.32 -15.89 23.67
N ALA A 810 32.23 -16.66 23.69
CA ALA A 810 31.20 -16.51 24.71
C ALA A 810 31.70 -16.91 26.12
N THR A 811 32.65 -17.83 26.23
CA THR A 811 33.22 -18.23 27.52
C THR A 811 34.19 -17.18 28.05
N GLU A 812 35.07 -16.65 27.22
CA GLU A 812 36.02 -15.59 27.57
C GLU A 812 35.30 -14.31 28.00
N ALA A 813 34.26 -13.92 27.26
CA ALA A 813 33.46 -12.73 27.54
C ALA A 813 32.31 -12.96 28.56
N GLN A 814 32.22 -14.15 29.15
CA GLN A 814 31.19 -14.52 30.15
C GLN A 814 29.73 -14.33 29.66
N LEU A 815 29.49 -14.56 28.36
CA LEU A 815 28.19 -14.44 27.71
C LEU A 815 27.37 -15.72 27.88
N LEU A 816 26.58 -15.80 28.96
CA LEU A 816 25.86 -17.03 29.34
C LEU A 816 24.87 -17.54 28.26
N PRO A 817 24.02 -16.70 27.63
CA PRO A 817 23.06 -17.16 26.61
C PRO A 817 23.74 -17.75 25.37
N GLU A 818 24.72 -17.04 24.82
CA GLU A 818 25.47 -17.41 23.63
C GLU A 818 26.30 -18.67 23.88
N ARG A 819 26.94 -18.76 25.05
CA ARG A 819 27.67 -19.95 25.51
C ARG A 819 26.77 -21.17 25.56
N ALA A 820 25.58 -21.06 26.16
CA ALA A 820 24.64 -22.17 26.23
C ALA A 820 24.11 -22.59 24.84
N ASN A 821 23.88 -21.63 23.95
CA ASN A 821 23.45 -21.89 22.58
C ASN A 821 24.54 -22.64 21.78
N ALA A 822 25.79 -22.18 21.84
CA ALA A 822 26.92 -22.85 21.21
C ALA A 822 27.12 -24.28 21.75
N MET A 823 27.05 -24.48 23.08
CA MET A 823 27.11 -25.81 23.70
C MET A 823 26.01 -26.75 23.20
N ARG A 824 24.77 -26.25 23.06
CA ARG A 824 23.65 -27.03 22.51
C ARG A 824 23.88 -27.42 21.06
N ARG A 825 24.43 -26.54 20.23
CA ARG A 825 24.72 -26.83 18.81
C ARG A 825 25.80 -27.90 18.69
N LEU A 826 26.91 -27.72 19.40
CA LEU A 826 27.99 -28.71 19.47
C LEU A 826 27.48 -30.06 20.01
N GLY A 827 26.64 -30.05 21.05
CA GLY A 827 26.07 -31.27 21.61
C GLY A 827 25.17 -32.03 20.62
N MET A 828 24.44 -31.32 19.74
CA MET A 828 23.65 -31.97 18.69
C MET A 828 24.57 -32.55 17.61
N ALA A 829 25.63 -31.84 17.22
CA ALA A 829 26.63 -32.38 16.32
C ALA A 829 27.29 -33.65 16.89
N ASP A 830 27.59 -33.70 18.19
CA ASP A 830 28.10 -34.91 18.82
C ASP A 830 27.10 -36.05 18.85
N PHE A 831 25.82 -35.74 19.07
CA PHE A 831 24.76 -36.74 19.04
C PHE A 831 24.71 -37.41 17.68
N LEU A 832 24.62 -36.63 16.60
CA LEU A 832 24.56 -37.13 15.22
C LEU A 832 25.82 -37.95 14.84
N ASN A 833 26.99 -37.56 15.35
CA ASN A 833 28.25 -38.28 15.17
C ASN A 833 28.49 -39.43 16.19
N GLY A 834 27.44 -39.89 16.90
CA GLY A 834 27.52 -41.03 17.81
C GLY A 834 28.27 -40.80 19.14
N ARG A 835 28.77 -39.59 19.40
CA ARG A 835 29.51 -39.22 20.64
C ARG A 835 28.55 -38.92 21.80
N LEU A 836 27.68 -39.87 22.14
CA LEU A 836 26.57 -39.68 23.09
C LEU A 836 27.00 -39.17 24.48
N SER A 837 28.15 -39.60 25.00
CA SER A 837 28.67 -39.14 26.29
C SER A 837 29.06 -37.67 26.27
N GLN A 838 29.66 -37.21 25.16
CA GLN A 838 30.01 -35.80 24.98
C GLN A 838 28.75 -34.94 24.77
N ALA A 839 27.81 -35.43 23.95
CA ALA A 839 26.51 -34.79 23.74
C ALA A 839 25.76 -34.61 25.07
N SER A 840 25.66 -35.67 25.88
CA SER A 840 25.05 -35.65 27.22
C SER A 840 25.68 -34.58 28.12
N SER A 841 27.02 -34.52 28.14
CA SER A 841 27.78 -33.57 28.96
C SER A 841 27.52 -32.12 28.50
N ARG A 842 27.59 -31.85 27.20
CA ARG A 842 27.34 -30.52 26.63
C ARG A 842 25.91 -30.04 26.88
N PHE A 843 24.90 -30.90 26.70
CA PHE A 843 23.51 -30.53 26.99
C PHE A 843 23.26 -30.27 28.47
N ALA A 844 23.80 -31.11 29.36
CA ALA A 844 23.70 -30.90 30.80
C ALA A 844 24.41 -29.60 31.23
N ALA A 845 25.60 -29.34 30.70
CA ALA A 845 26.33 -28.09 30.95
C ALA A 845 25.56 -26.86 30.46
N ALA A 846 24.99 -26.91 29.25
CA ALA A 846 24.14 -25.83 28.73
C ALA A 846 22.92 -25.57 29.61
N TYR A 847 22.29 -26.64 30.12
CA TYR A 847 21.18 -26.51 31.07
C TYR A 847 21.63 -25.84 32.39
N GLN A 848 22.79 -26.20 32.94
CA GLN A 848 23.31 -25.55 34.15
C GLN A 848 23.65 -24.06 33.92
N VAL A 849 24.23 -23.71 32.76
CA VAL A 849 24.53 -22.32 32.39
C VAL A 849 23.24 -21.49 32.31
N THR A 850 22.22 -22.00 31.61
CA THR A 850 20.91 -21.30 31.46
C THR A 850 20.13 -21.25 32.78
N LEU A 851 20.30 -22.25 33.65
CA LEU A 851 19.73 -22.24 34.99
C LEU A 851 20.36 -21.15 35.87
N ALA A 852 21.69 -21.05 35.87
CA ALA A 852 22.42 -20.02 36.59
C ALA A 852 22.11 -18.61 36.07
N ALA A 853 21.89 -18.47 34.76
CA ALA A 853 21.52 -17.20 34.12
C ALA A 853 20.05 -16.79 34.32
N GLY A 854 19.19 -17.68 34.84
CA GLY A 854 17.74 -17.46 34.86
C GLY A 854 17.07 -17.46 33.48
N ASP A 855 17.77 -17.90 32.43
CA ASP A 855 17.26 -17.97 31.06
C ASP A 855 16.31 -19.17 30.89
N ARG A 856 15.01 -18.92 31.07
CA ARG A 856 13.96 -19.94 30.93
C ARG A 856 13.86 -20.50 29.50
N HIS A 857 14.14 -19.68 28.48
CA HIS A 857 14.08 -20.12 27.09
C HIS A 857 15.23 -21.08 26.78
N GLY A 858 16.45 -20.72 27.17
CA GLY A 858 17.61 -21.60 27.07
C GLY A 858 17.45 -22.90 27.85
N GLN A 859 16.85 -22.86 29.04
CA GLN A 859 16.54 -24.06 29.85
C GLN A 859 15.61 -25.03 29.11
N ALA A 860 14.52 -24.52 28.53
CA ALA A 860 13.53 -25.33 27.82
C ALA A 860 14.17 -26.11 26.66
N TRP A 861 14.96 -25.39 25.87
CA TRP A 861 15.69 -25.92 24.75
C TRP A 861 16.76 -26.93 25.20
N ALA A 862 17.60 -26.62 26.19
CA ALA A 862 18.63 -27.56 26.68
C ALA A 862 18.03 -28.89 27.15
N LEU A 863 16.90 -28.86 27.86
CA LEU A 863 16.16 -30.05 28.29
C LEU A 863 15.61 -30.86 27.11
N GLN A 864 15.06 -30.20 26.09
CA GLN A 864 14.56 -30.89 24.89
C GLN A 864 15.71 -31.57 24.11
N ASN A 865 16.89 -30.95 24.02
CA ASN A 865 18.06 -31.61 23.41
C ASN A 865 18.54 -32.81 24.22
N LEU A 866 18.56 -32.71 25.56
CA LEU A 866 18.97 -33.80 26.44
C LEU A 866 18.09 -35.05 26.26
N ALA A 867 16.81 -34.86 25.95
CA ALA A 867 15.85 -35.94 25.71
C ALA A 867 16.30 -36.89 24.59
N TRP A 868 17.01 -36.42 23.57
CA TRP A 868 17.52 -37.27 22.47
C TRP A 868 18.51 -38.32 22.98
N VAL A 869 19.40 -37.90 23.89
CA VAL A 869 20.42 -38.79 24.46
C VAL A 869 19.79 -39.77 25.45
N THR A 870 18.90 -39.30 26.34
CA THR A 870 18.22 -40.18 27.30
C THR A 870 17.36 -41.23 26.60
N THR A 871 16.65 -40.84 25.55
CA THR A 871 15.85 -41.78 24.74
C THR A 871 16.74 -42.84 24.09
N THR A 872 17.85 -42.42 23.48
CA THR A 872 18.79 -43.32 22.80
C THR A 872 19.44 -44.33 23.75
N ARG A 873 19.67 -43.95 25.01
CA ARG A 873 20.17 -44.85 26.06
C ARG A 873 19.12 -45.80 26.62
N GLY A 874 17.84 -45.64 26.26
CA GLY A 874 16.72 -46.40 26.82
C GLY A 874 16.18 -45.87 28.15
N ASP A 875 16.57 -44.66 28.59
CA ASP A 875 16.02 -44.00 29.78
C ASP A 875 14.74 -43.24 29.45
N PHE A 876 13.65 -43.98 29.25
CA PHE A 876 12.36 -43.40 28.88
C PHE A 876 11.71 -42.62 30.04
N ALA A 877 11.96 -43.03 31.28
CA ALA A 877 11.45 -42.32 32.47
C ALA A 877 12.13 -40.94 32.62
N GLY A 878 13.46 -40.89 32.50
CA GLY A 878 14.20 -39.63 32.48
C GLY A 878 13.82 -38.76 31.30
N THR A 879 13.59 -39.37 30.13
CA THR A 879 13.09 -38.67 28.92
C THR A 879 11.74 -37.99 29.17
N ASP A 880 10.78 -38.70 29.77
CA ASP A 880 9.47 -38.13 30.09
C ASP A 880 9.57 -36.98 31.12
N ALA A 881 10.49 -37.09 32.09
CA ALA A 881 10.75 -36.04 33.07
C ALA A 881 11.32 -34.76 32.42
N VAL A 882 12.34 -34.88 31.56
CA VAL A 882 12.95 -33.71 30.91
C VAL A 882 12.02 -33.08 29.88
N LEU A 883 11.32 -33.87 29.07
CA LEU A 883 10.33 -33.37 28.10
C LEU A 883 9.15 -32.69 28.80
N GLY A 884 8.66 -33.26 29.91
CA GLY A 884 7.57 -32.64 30.69
C GLY A 884 7.96 -31.31 31.33
N ARG A 885 9.24 -31.13 31.70
CA ARG A 885 9.76 -29.84 32.19
C ARG A 885 9.94 -28.83 31.04
N ALA A 886 10.50 -29.25 29.91
CA ALA A 886 10.60 -28.41 28.71
C ALA A 886 9.21 -27.96 28.22
N ALA A 887 8.21 -28.85 28.26
CA ALA A 887 6.82 -28.55 27.90
C ALA A 887 6.24 -27.39 28.69
N ARG A 888 6.44 -27.39 30.02
CA ARG A 888 5.96 -26.34 30.91
C ARG A 888 6.63 -25.00 30.60
N LEU A 889 7.95 -25.00 30.40
CA LEU A 889 8.69 -23.78 30.07
C LEU A 889 8.26 -23.18 28.72
N PHE A 890 8.17 -23.99 27.66
CA PHE A 890 7.65 -23.52 26.37
C PHE A 890 6.18 -23.09 26.45
N ALA A 891 5.41 -23.66 27.39
CA ALA A 891 4.04 -23.23 27.63
C ALA A 891 3.97 -21.82 28.21
N GLU A 892 4.72 -21.57 29.29
CA GLU A 892 4.78 -20.29 30.00
C GLU A 892 5.37 -19.17 29.13
N LEU A 893 6.35 -19.48 28.28
CA LEU A 893 6.99 -18.51 27.37
C LEU A 893 6.12 -18.16 26.16
N GLY A 894 5.05 -18.91 25.91
CA GLY A 894 4.23 -18.75 24.70
C GLY A 894 5.00 -19.06 23.41
N ASP A 895 6.06 -19.87 23.46
CA ASP A 895 6.93 -20.17 22.31
C ASP A 895 6.29 -21.24 21.40
N PRO A 896 5.74 -20.88 20.23
CA PRO A 896 5.08 -21.85 19.35
C PRO A 896 6.10 -22.79 18.69
N VAL A 897 7.33 -22.35 18.42
CA VAL A 897 8.37 -23.12 17.74
C VAL A 897 8.88 -24.21 18.67
N GLY A 898 9.23 -23.85 19.90
CA GLY A 898 9.69 -24.77 20.93
C GLY A 898 8.65 -25.85 21.27
N ARG A 899 7.37 -25.47 21.42
CA ARG A 899 6.26 -26.44 21.60
C ARG A 899 6.15 -27.43 20.44
N SER A 900 6.43 -26.97 19.24
CA SER A 900 6.41 -27.76 18.02
C SER A 900 7.55 -28.80 18.02
N TRP A 901 8.79 -28.37 18.28
CA TRP A 901 9.97 -29.23 18.36
C TRP A 901 9.87 -30.28 19.46
N LEU A 902 9.31 -29.88 20.59
CA LEU A 902 9.02 -30.78 21.70
C LEU A 902 8.13 -31.94 21.25
N ARG A 903 7.03 -31.68 20.53
CA ARG A 903 6.12 -32.72 20.04
C ARG A 903 6.83 -33.73 19.15
N GLY A 904 7.72 -33.26 18.26
CA GLY A 904 8.49 -34.15 17.41
C GLY A 904 9.44 -35.06 18.18
N THR A 905 10.13 -34.50 19.18
CA THR A 905 11.03 -35.27 20.07
C THR A 905 10.24 -36.27 20.91
N THR A 906 9.06 -35.88 21.40
CA THR A 906 8.13 -36.80 22.07
C THR A 906 7.70 -37.92 21.13
N ALA A 907 7.36 -37.65 19.87
CA ALA A 907 6.98 -38.67 18.90
C ALA A 907 8.10 -39.71 18.71
N PHE A 908 9.34 -39.25 18.55
CA PHE A 908 10.52 -40.12 18.46
C PHE A 908 10.72 -40.96 19.73
N ALA A 909 10.59 -40.35 20.91
CA ALA A 909 10.69 -41.07 22.18
C ALA A 909 9.59 -42.13 22.37
N ARG A 910 8.37 -41.83 21.95
CA ARG A 910 7.24 -42.78 21.98
C ARG A 910 7.46 -43.95 21.03
N LEU A 911 7.99 -43.69 19.83
CA LEU A 911 8.36 -44.73 18.88
C LEU A 911 9.38 -45.68 19.50
N LEU A 912 10.50 -45.14 20.00
CA LEU A 912 11.56 -45.95 20.59
C LEU A 912 11.08 -46.72 21.83
N ALA A 913 10.10 -46.21 22.58
CA ALA A 913 9.49 -46.91 23.71
C ALA A 913 8.46 -47.99 23.32
N GLY A 914 8.17 -48.19 22.02
CA GLY A 914 7.17 -49.13 21.53
C GLY A 914 5.72 -48.63 21.58
N ARG A 915 5.49 -47.35 21.85
CA ARG A 915 4.16 -46.69 21.84
C ARG A 915 3.83 -46.15 20.44
N LEU A 916 3.63 -47.06 19.50
CA LEU A 916 3.54 -46.82 18.05
C LEU A 916 2.36 -45.93 17.66
N GLN A 917 1.16 -46.17 18.21
CA GLN A 917 -0.04 -45.39 17.93
C GLN A 917 0.12 -43.94 18.38
N GLU A 918 0.67 -43.72 19.57
CA GLU A 918 0.94 -42.38 20.11
C GLU A 918 2.00 -41.66 19.26
N ALA A 919 3.09 -42.35 18.90
CA ALA A 919 4.14 -41.82 18.04
C ALA A 919 3.60 -41.39 16.67
N ARG A 920 2.83 -42.26 16.00
CA ARG A 920 2.20 -42.00 14.70
C ARG A 920 1.25 -40.81 14.76
N ARG A 921 0.41 -40.74 15.80
CA ARG A 921 -0.52 -39.61 16.01
C ARG A 921 0.24 -38.29 16.18
N LEU A 922 1.27 -38.27 17.03
CA LEU A 922 2.07 -37.06 17.27
C LEU A 922 2.82 -36.60 16.01
N ALA A 923 3.40 -37.53 15.25
CA ALA A 923 4.10 -37.22 14.00
C ALA A 923 3.15 -36.60 12.96
N ARG A 924 1.97 -37.19 12.74
CA ARG A 924 0.96 -36.68 11.78
C ARG A 924 0.43 -35.29 12.12
N ILE A 925 0.17 -35.02 13.41
CA ILE A 925 -0.28 -33.71 13.86
C ILE A 925 0.78 -32.64 13.59
N PHE A 926 2.05 -33.02 13.64
CA PHE A 926 3.15 -32.08 13.61
C PHE A 926 3.73 -31.83 12.20
N LEU A 927 3.67 -32.81 11.30
CA LEU A 927 4.17 -32.70 9.92
C LEU A 927 3.76 -31.41 9.17
N PRO A 928 2.48 -30.97 9.16
CA PRO A 928 2.09 -29.75 8.46
C PRO A 928 2.67 -28.45 9.04
N PHE A 929 3.11 -28.48 10.31
CA PHE A 929 3.83 -27.35 10.89
C PHE A 929 5.30 -27.37 10.49
N GLY A 930 5.95 -28.55 10.58
CA GLY A 930 7.34 -28.71 10.14
C GLY A 930 7.53 -28.28 8.67
N ASP A 931 6.62 -28.70 7.79
CA ASP A 931 6.62 -28.35 6.36
C ASP A 931 6.53 -26.81 6.15
N ARG A 932 5.87 -26.06 7.04
CA ARG A 932 5.75 -24.59 6.95
C ARG A 932 6.97 -23.85 7.49
N VAL A 933 7.69 -24.41 8.46
CA VAL A 933 8.85 -23.76 9.09
C VAL A 933 10.15 -24.01 8.31
N GLY A 934 10.13 -24.94 7.34
CA GLY A 934 11.26 -25.19 6.44
C GLY A 934 12.46 -25.88 7.12
N GLU A 935 12.24 -26.53 8.26
CA GLU A 935 13.28 -27.30 8.97
C GLU A 935 13.31 -28.73 8.42
N GLY A 936 14.01 -28.93 7.29
CA GLY A 936 14.05 -30.20 6.54
C GLY A 936 14.41 -31.42 7.40
N TRP A 937 15.39 -31.27 8.30
CA TRP A 937 15.79 -32.34 9.22
C TRP A 937 14.67 -32.79 10.17
N ALA A 938 13.92 -31.83 10.72
CA ALA A 938 12.81 -32.10 11.62
C ALA A 938 11.66 -32.80 10.90
N VAL A 939 11.34 -32.34 9.69
CA VAL A 939 10.31 -32.95 8.84
C VAL A 939 10.68 -34.39 8.46
N GLY A 940 11.90 -34.60 7.97
CA GLY A 940 12.39 -35.93 7.60
C GLY A 940 12.31 -36.91 8.76
N THR A 941 12.70 -36.48 9.97
CA THR A 941 12.65 -37.32 11.17
C THR A 941 11.22 -37.72 11.53
N LEU A 942 10.25 -36.82 11.43
CA LEU A 942 8.84 -37.13 11.69
C LEU A 942 8.25 -38.09 10.66
N ARG A 943 8.63 -37.94 9.39
CA ARG A 943 8.22 -38.87 8.34
C ARG A 943 8.75 -40.26 8.61
N VAL A 944 10.00 -40.39 9.04
CA VAL A 944 10.56 -41.68 9.48
C VAL A 944 9.78 -42.22 10.68
N VAL A 945 9.49 -41.40 11.69
CA VAL A 945 8.74 -41.85 12.87
C VAL A 945 7.34 -42.35 12.49
N GLU A 946 6.64 -41.63 11.61
CA GLU A 946 5.33 -42.02 11.11
C GLU A 946 5.41 -43.32 10.29
N ALA A 947 6.37 -43.41 9.38
CA ALA A 947 6.57 -44.56 8.51
C ALA A 947 6.94 -45.82 9.31
N TYR A 948 7.86 -45.71 10.29
CA TYR A 948 8.23 -46.82 11.16
C TYR A 948 7.01 -47.32 11.94
N ALA A 949 6.29 -46.40 12.61
CA ALA A 949 5.11 -46.76 13.39
C ALA A 949 4.01 -47.37 12.52
N ALA A 950 3.78 -46.83 11.32
CA ALA A 950 2.83 -47.39 10.35
C ALA A 950 3.22 -48.81 9.92
N ALA A 951 4.52 -49.04 9.63
CA ALA A 951 5.02 -50.34 9.22
C ALA A 951 4.80 -51.41 10.29
N GLU A 952 5.15 -51.13 11.55
CA GLU A 952 4.98 -52.08 12.68
C GLU A 952 3.50 -52.30 13.06
N LEU A 953 2.64 -51.30 12.85
CA LEU A 953 1.18 -51.42 12.98
C LEU A 953 0.51 -52.15 11.80
N GLY A 954 1.26 -52.44 10.73
CA GLY A 954 0.83 -53.24 9.59
C GLY A 954 0.21 -52.49 8.41
N ASP A 955 0.46 -51.18 8.31
CA ASP A 955 0.09 -50.32 7.17
C ASP A 955 1.35 -50.04 6.34
N LEU A 956 1.70 -50.98 5.45
CA LEU A 956 2.98 -51.01 4.73
C LEU A 956 2.98 -50.08 3.52
N GLY A 957 1.85 -49.96 2.81
CA GLY A 957 1.73 -49.10 1.64
C GLY A 957 1.92 -47.61 1.98
N ALA A 958 1.27 -47.13 3.04
CA ALA A 958 1.48 -45.76 3.50
C ALA A 958 2.92 -45.55 4.00
N ALA A 959 3.47 -46.53 4.72
CA ALA A 959 4.82 -46.47 5.28
C ALA A 959 5.91 -46.33 4.18
N ASP A 960 5.86 -47.10 3.09
CA ASP A 960 6.88 -47.04 2.02
C ASP A 960 6.93 -45.67 1.36
N SER A 961 5.76 -45.08 1.10
CA SER A 961 5.67 -43.76 0.48
C SER A 961 6.34 -42.68 1.34
N GLN A 962 6.13 -42.72 2.66
CA GLN A 962 6.72 -41.76 3.59
C GLN A 962 8.21 -42.01 3.80
N ALA A 963 8.64 -43.27 3.88
CA ALA A 963 10.05 -43.63 4.05
C ALA A 963 10.92 -43.19 2.85
N ARG A 964 10.43 -43.39 1.61
CA ARG A 964 11.13 -42.91 0.39
C ARG A 964 11.21 -41.39 0.32
N ARG A 965 10.18 -40.70 0.80
CA ARG A 965 10.18 -39.24 0.87
C ARG A 965 11.17 -38.73 1.92
N ALA A 966 11.15 -39.31 3.11
CA ALA A 966 12.10 -38.99 4.17
C ALA A 966 13.56 -39.17 3.73
N TYR A 967 13.87 -40.27 3.04
CA TYR A 967 15.21 -40.52 2.51
C TYR A 967 15.69 -39.40 1.57
N ARG A 968 14.83 -38.96 0.64
CA ARG A 968 15.14 -37.84 -0.27
C ARG A 968 15.37 -36.53 0.47
N GLU A 969 14.50 -36.22 1.44
CA GLU A 969 14.62 -35.00 2.27
C GLU A 969 15.94 -35.01 3.06
N PHE A 970 16.38 -36.15 3.59
CA PHE A 970 17.68 -36.28 4.26
C PHE A 970 18.87 -36.20 3.31
N GLN A 971 18.76 -36.76 2.10
CA GLN A 971 19.80 -36.60 1.07
C GLN A 971 19.99 -35.14 0.66
N GLU A 972 18.89 -34.38 0.53
CA GLU A 972 18.94 -32.96 0.17
C GLU A 972 19.70 -32.11 1.21
N VAL A 973 19.63 -32.49 2.49
CA VAL A 973 20.35 -31.81 3.58
C VAL A 973 21.67 -32.49 3.97
N SER A 974 22.14 -33.47 3.18
CA SER A 974 23.37 -34.23 3.44
C SER A 974 23.44 -34.87 4.84
N ASP A 975 22.29 -35.33 5.38
CA ASP A 975 22.23 -35.99 6.68
C ASP A 975 22.36 -37.51 6.55
N ASP A 976 23.57 -38.01 6.77
CA ASP A 976 23.89 -39.44 6.76
C ASP A 976 23.11 -40.24 7.82
N TRP A 977 22.89 -39.67 9.01
CA TRP A 977 22.19 -40.36 10.09
C TRP A 977 20.71 -40.55 9.75
N GLY A 978 20.06 -39.49 9.26
CA GLY A 978 18.68 -39.54 8.79
C GLY A 978 18.49 -40.45 7.58
N CYS A 979 19.43 -40.45 6.62
CA CYS A 979 19.45 -41.38 5.50
C CYS A 979 19.49 -42.84 5.98
N GLY A 980 20.38 -43.15 6.92
CA GLY A 980 20.46 -44.48 7.52
C GLY A 980 19.18 -44.88 8.23
N LEU A 981 18.57 -43.98 9.00
CA LEU A 981 17.32 -44.24 9.71
C LEU A 981 16.15 -44.50 8.74
N ALA A 982 16.08 -43.77 7.63
CA ALA A 982 15.10 -44.04 6.58
C ALA A 982 15.32 -45.41 5.91
N MET A 983 16.58 -45.84 5.72
CA MET A 983 16.89 -47.18 5.22
C MET A 983 16.47 -48.28 6.20
N VAL A 984 16.63 -48.08 7.52
CA VAL A 984 16.10 -49.00 8.53
C VAL A 984 14.60 -49.20 8.34
N VAL A 985 13.83 -48.12 8.22
CA VAL A 985 12.37 -48.20 8.02
C VAL A 985 12.01 -48.96 6.74
N ARG A 986 12.71 -48.67 5.64
CA ARG A 986 12.49 -49.39 4.38
C ARG A 986 12.82 -50.88 4.51
N GLY A 987 13.86 -51.23 5.26
CA GLY A 987 14.18 -52.61 5.60
C GLY A 987 13.09 -53.30 6.45
N VAL A 988 12.51 -52.60 7.42
CA VAL A 988 11.35 -53.09 8.20
C VAL A 988 10.15 -53.35 7.29
N ILE A 989 9.88 -52.46 6.34
CA ILE A 989 8.77 -52.60 5.38
C ILE A 989 9.02 -53.80 4.46
N ALA A 990 10.20 -53.90 3.83
CA ALA A 990 10.55 -55.02 2.96
C ALA A 990 10.46 -56.36 3.71
N ARG A 991 10.96 -56.40 4.96
CA ARG A 991 10.79 -57.54 5.85
C ARG A 991 9.32 -57.85 6.11
N GLY A 992 8.48 -56.83 6.34
CA GLY A 992 7.03 -56.96 6.55
C GLY A 992 6.27 -57.53 5.35
N VAL A 993 6.66 -57.17 4.12
CA VAL A 993 6.12 -57.72 2.86
C VAL A 993 6.58 -59.17 2.63
N GLY A 994 7.68 -59.59 3.27
CA GLY A 994 8.27 -60.92 3.10
C GLY A 994 9.40 -60.98 2.06
N GLU A 995 9.86 -59.84 1.56
CA GLU A 995 11.00 -59.75 0.63
C GLU A 995 12.33 -59.75 1.41
N LEU A 996 12.69 -60.91 1.95
CA LEU A 996 13.81 -61.03 2.89
C LEU A 996 15.17 -60.65 2.29
N ASP A 997 15.42 -60.95 1.01
CA ASP A 997 16.67 -60.55 0.35
C ASP A 997 16.75 -59.03 0.19
N HIS A 998 15.67 -58.39 -0.26
CA HIS A 998 15.61 -56.93 -0.37
C HIS A 998 15.73 -56.24 1.00
N ALA A 999 15.12 -56.83 2.04
CA ALA A 999 15.25 -56.34 3.41
C ALA A 999 16.70 -56.42 3.90
N ALA A 1000 17.42 -57.50 3.59
CA ALA A 1000 18.84 -57.65 3.94
C ALA A 1000 19.70 -56.58 3.26
N ASP A 1001 19.48 -56.33 1.95
CA ASP A 1001 20.20 -55.28 1.21
C ASP A 1001 20.00 -53.89 1.83
N LEU A 1002 18.74 -53.50 2.09
CA LEU A 1002 18.40 -52.20 2.68
C LEU A 1002 18.97 -52.03 4.09
N LEU A 1003 18.98 -53.09 4.90
CA LEU A 1003 19.55 -53.05 6.24
C LEU A 1003 21.09 -53.08 6.20
N GLY A 1004 21.69 -53.69 5.17
CA GLY A 1004 23.12 -53.59 4.86
C GLY A 1004 23.52 -52.16 4.53
N ASP A 1005 22.75 -51.47 3.69
CA ASP A 1005 22.94 -50.04 3.42
C ASP A 1005 22.80 -49.20 4.70
N ALA A 1006 21.81 -49.51 5.54
CA ALA A 1006 21.63 -48.83 6.83
C ALA A 1006 22.83 -49.06 7.78
N LEU A 1007 23.42 -50.27 7.79
CA LEU A 1007 24.64 -50.57 8.54
C LEU A 1007 25.84 -49.80 8.01
N TRP A 1008 25.96 -49.62 6.69
CA TRP A 1008 27.01 -48.78 6.10
C TRP A 1008 26.92 -47.33 6.61
N TYR A 1009 25.71 -46.76 6.65
CA TYR A 1009 25.50 -45.44 7.27
C TYR A 1009 25.82 -45.45 8.76
N ALA A 1010 25.42 -46.49 9.49
CA ALA A 1010 25.72 -46.62 10.92
C ALA A 1010 27.23 -46.63 11.20
N ASP A 1011 28.02 -47.29 10.37
CA ASP A 1011 29.48 -47.33 10.45
C ASP A 1011 30.09 -45.98 10.09
N LYS A 1012 29.58 -45.33 9.04
CA LYS A 1012 30.02 -44.00 8.62
C LYS A 1012 29.81 -42.96 9.71
N THR A 1013 28.66 -42.97 10.39
CA THR A 1013 28.35 -42.01 11.45
C THR A 1013 28.83 -42.44 12.83
N GLY A 1014 29.16 -43.72 13.02
CA GLY A 1014 29.49 -44.31 14.32
C GLY A 1014 28.34 -44.26 15.33
N HIS A 1015 27.08 -44.18 14.88
CA HIS A 1015 25.95 -43.91 15.77
C HIS A 1015 25.36 -45.20 16.37
N PRO A 1016 25.40 -45.40 17.71
CA PRO A 1016 25.06 -46.69 18.32
C PRO A 1016 23.58 -47.07 18.20
N LEU A 1017 22.66 -46.10 18.19
CA LEU A 1017 21.23 -46.37 17.94
C LEU A 1017 20.99 -46.95 16.54
N LEU A 1018 21.57 -46.30 15.53
CA LEU A 1018 21.37 -46.67 14.13
C LEU A 1018 21.96 -48.06 13.87
N LEU A 1019 23.17 -48.32 14.39
CA LEU A 1019 23.78 -49.64 14.35
C LEU A 1019 22.92 -50.66 15.10
N GLY A 1020 22.42 -50.32 16.29
CA GLY A 1020 21.57 -51.20 17.09
C GLY A 1020 20.29 -51.58 16.38
N MET A 1021 19.62 -50.62 15.73
CA MET A 1021 18.41 -50.84 14.95
C MET A 1021 18.68 -51.69 13.71
N ALA A 1022 19.61 -51.24 12.86
CA ALA A 1022 19.93 -51.90 11.59
C ALA A 1022 20.46 -53.33 11.81
N GLY A 1023 21.42 -53.50 12.71
CA GLY A 1023 22.05 -54.79 13.00
C GLY A 1023 21.08 -55.79 13.64
N THR A 1024 20.26 -55.35 14.60
CA THR A 1024 19.27 -56.25 15.22
C THR A 1024 18.24 -56.71 14.20
N LEU A 1025 17.72 -55.81 13.36
CA LEU A 1025 16.74 -56.16 12.34
C LEU A 1025 17.35 -57.02 11.23
N HIS A 1026 18.59 -56.74 10.80
CA HIS A 1026 19.27 -57.54 9.79
C HIS A 1026 19.51 -58.96 10.31
N GLY A 1027 19.96 -59.11 11.55
CA GLY A 1027 20.12 -60.42 12.16
C GLY A 1027 18.80 -61.21 12.23
N PHE A 1028 17.67 -60.57 12.48
CA PHE A 1028 16.37 -61.26 12.42
C PHE A 1028 15.99 -61.67 10.98
N VAL A 1029 16.32 -60.85 9.98
CA VAL A 1029 16.15 -61.23 8.57
C VAL A 1029 17.07 -62.41 8.21
N ALA A 1030 18.32 -62.40 8.66
CA ALA A 1030 19.26 -63.51 8.48
C ALA A 1030 18.74 -64.80 9.12
N LEU A 1031 18.18 -64.72 10.34
CA LEU A 1031 17.49 -65.84 10.98
C LEU A 1031 16.35 -66.36 10.11
N GLN A 1032 15.49 -65.48 9.56
CA GLN A 1032 14.37 -65.89 8.70
C GLN A 1032 14.83 -66.56 7.40
N ARG A 1033 16.03 -66.22 6.91
CA ARG A 1033 16.69 -66.85 5.74
C ARG A 1033 17.45 -68.14 6.09
N GLY A 1034 17.57 -68.48 7.37
CA GLY A 1034 18.32 -69.65 7.86
C GLY A 1034 19.82 -69.42 8.09
N ASP A 1035 20.31 -68.19 7.97
CA ASP A 1035 21.71 -67.84 8.23
C ASP A 1035 21.93 -67.51 9.72
N LEU A 1036 22.24 -68.55 10.49
CA LEU A 1036 22.49 -68.43 11.93
C LEU A 1036 23.80 -67.69 12.24
N ALA A 1037 24.82 -67.82 11.38
CA ALA A 1037 26.13 -67.25 11.63
C ALA A 1037 26.08 -65.71 11.57
N THR A 1038 25.44 -65.16 10.54
CA THR A 1038 25.25 -63.71 10.40
C THR A 1038 24.39 -63.16 11.54
N ALA A 1039 23.32 -63.86 11.92
CA ALA A 1039 22.46 -63.45 13.03
C ALA A 1039 23.20 -63.34 14.37
N GLU A 1040 24.05 -64.33 14.70
CA GLU A 1040 24.87 -64.28 15.91
C GLU A 1040 25.93 -63.18 15.86
N ALA A 1041 26.56 -62.99 14.70
CA ALA A 1041 27.57 -61.96 14.48
C ALA A 1041 26.99 -60.56 14.69
N ASP A 1042 25.83 -60.28 14.09
CA ASP A 1042 25.14 -58.99 14.21
C ASP A 1042 24.68 -58.73 15.65
N ALA A 1043 24.12 -59.74 16.34
CA ALA A 1043 23.70 -59.58 17.74
C ALA A 1043 24.88 -59.22 18.66
N ARG A 1044 26.02 -59.91 18.50
CA ARG A 1044 27.25 -59.63 19.28
C ARG A 1044 27.80 -58.26 18.94
N ARG A 1045 27.86 -57.91 17.66
CA ARG A 1045 28.33 -56.60 17.19
C ARG A 1045 27.53 -55.44 17.79
N VAL A 1046 26.20 -55.55 17.77
CA VAL A 1046 25.31 -54.55 18.37
C VAL A 1046 25.58 -54.43 19.87
N MET A 1047 25.64 -55.55 20.60
CA MET A 1047 25.92 -55.54 22.04
C MET A 1047 27.25 -54.87 22.38
N THR A 1048 28.33 -55.22 21.66
CA THR A 1048 29.65 -54.62 21.87
C THR A 1048 29.67 -53.12 21.56
N SER A 1049 28.88 -52.66 20.60
CA SER A 1049 28.83 -51.24 20.25
C SER A 1049 28.01 -50.39 21.22
N VAL A 1050 26.94 -50.91 21.84
CA VAL A 1050 26.08 -50.12 22.73
C VAL A 1050 26.65 -50.00 24.16
N GLU A 1051 27.45 -50.98 24.58
CA GLU A 1051 27.99 -51.10 25.94
C GLU A 1051 28.80 -49.86 26.40
N PRO A 1052 29.71 -49.26 25.59
CA PRO A 1052 30.46 -48.07 25.98
C PRO A 1052 29.61 -46.81 26.23
N HIS A 1053 28.34 -46.80 25.81
CA HIS A 1053 27.46 -45.64 25.91
C HIS A 1053 26.58 -45.62 27.17
N ASN A 1054 26.83 -46.54 28.11
CA ASN A 1054 26.04 -46.72 29.32
C ASN A 1054 24.55 -46.94 29.00
N SER A 1055 24.28 -47.77 28.00
CA SER A 1055 22.92 -48.14 27.59
C SER A 1055 22.21 -48.89 28.73
N LEU A 1056 20.98 -48.53 29.03
CA LEU A 1056 20.16 -49.25 30.02
C LEU A 1056 19.59 -50.54 29.43
N ALA A 1057 19.09 -51.41 30.30
CA ALA A 1057 18.49 -52.70 29.93
C ALA A 1057 17.50 -52.63 28.74
N PRO A 1058 16.60 -51.61 28.63
CA PRO A 1058 15.70 -51.49 27.48
C PRO A 1058 16.36 -51.53 26.10
N ALA A 1059 17.56 -50.97 25.96
CA ALA A 1059 18.30 -50.92 24.69
C ALA A 1059 18.96 -52.26 24.32
N GLN A 1060 19.13 -53.16 25.29
CA GLN A 1060 19.81 -54.45 25.09
C GLN A 1060 18.85 -55.61 24.81
N VAL A 1061 17.53 -55.41 24.96
CA VAL A 1061 16.54 -56.50 24.85
C VAL A 1061 16.54 -57.12 23.45
N GLY A 1062 16.40 -56.32 22.40
CA GLY A 1062 16.37 -56.79 21.01
C GLY A 1062 17.55 -57.68 20.61
N PRO A 1063 18.81 -57.23 20.72
CA PRO A 1063 19.98 -58.03 20.33
C PRO A 1063 20.16 -59.28 21.21
N ARG A 1064 19.77 -59.25 22.49
CA ARG A 1064 19.80 -60.44 23.35
C ARG A 1064 18.75 -61.48 22.94
N VAL A 1065 17.57 -61.05 22.53
CA VAL A 1065 16.53 -61.93 21.98
C VAL A 1065 16.98 -62.54 20.66
N LEU A 1066 17.56 -61.72 19.76
CA LEU A 1066 18.15 -62.20 18.52
C LEU A 1066 19.20 -63.30 18.75
N LEU A 1067 20.15 -63.06 19.67
CA LEU A 1067 21.19 -64.04 20.02
C LEU A 1067 20.59 -65.32 20.61
N ALA A 1068 19.58 -65.19 21.48
CA ALA A 1068 18.92 -66.34 22.09
C ALA A 1068 18.14 -67.17 21.06
N GLU A 1069 17.47 -66.56 20.08
CA GLU A 1069 16.79 -67.27 19.00
C GLU A 1069 17.77 -68.00 18.08
N ALA A 1070 18.90 -67.36 17.74
CA ALA A 1070 19.97 -67.99 16.97
C ALA A 1070 20.54 -69.21 17.71
N ARG A 1071 20.83 -69.08 19.01
CA ARG A 1071 21.30 -70.19 19.86
C ARG A 1071 20.29 -71.33 19.97
N THR A 1072 19.02 -71.00 20.15
CA THR A 1072 17.93 -71.99 20.19
C THR A 1072 17.90 -72.81 18.90
N ARG A 1073 17.99 -72.16 17.72
CA ARG A 1073 18.02 -72.84 16.42
C ARG A 1073 19.30 -73.62 16.16
N ALA A 1074 20.41 -73.21 16.76
CA ALA A 1074 21.68 -73.95 16.75
C ALA A 1074 21.68 -75.17 17.71
N GLY A 1075 20.59 -75.42 18.45
CA GLY A 1075 20.47 -76.52 19.40
C GLY A 1075 20.97 -76.23 20.81
N ASP A 1076 21.35 -74.99 21.11
CA ASP A 1076 21.83 -74.54 22.43
C ASP A 1076 20.73 -73.78 23.19
N ALA A 1077 19.67 -74.50 23.58
CA ALA A 1077 18.53 -73.94 24.29
C ALA A 1077 18.89 -73.44 25.70
N ALA A 1078 19.86 -74.08 26.38
CA ALA A 1078 20.26 -73.72 27.74
C ALA A 1078 20.87 -72.30 27.79
N THR A 1079 21.76 -71.97 26.85
CA THR A 1079 22.30 -70.61 26.74
C THR A 1079 21.20 -69.60 26.42
N ALA A 1080 20.25 -69.94 25.53
CA ALA A 1080 19.13 -69.07 25.18
C ALA A 1080 18.24 -68.75 26.40
N VAL A 1081 17.93 -69.75 27.22
CA VAL A 1081 17.18 -69.58 28.48
C VAL A 1081 17.96 -68.67 29.45
N GLY A 1082 19.27 -68.87 29.60
CA GLY A 1082 20.12 -68.02 30.44
C GLY A 1082 20.18 -66.55 29.98
N LEU A 1083 20.20 -66.31 28.66
CA LEU A 1083 20.20 -64.96 28.09
C LEU A 1083 18.88 -64.21 28.33
N LEU A 1084 17.76 -64.92 28.28
CA LEU A 1084 16.40 -64.37 28.32
C LEU A 1084 15.78 -64.33 29.72
N ALA A 1085 16.20 -65.18 30.66
CA ALA A 1085 15.63 -65.21 32.01
C ALA A 1085 15.65 -63.84 32.72
N PRO A 1086 16.73 -63.03 32.68
CA PRO A 1086 16.73 -61.70 33.28
C PRO A 1086 15.78 -60.71 32.58
N ILE A 1087 15.51 -60.92 31.29
CA ILE A 1087 14.60 -60.08 30.49
C ILE A 1087 13.15 -60.43 30.83
N ALA A 1088 12.85 -61.72 31.05
CA ALA A 1088 11.53 -62.21 31.37
C ALA A 1088 11.07 -61.82 32.79
N SER A 1089 11.99 -61.62 33.74
CA SER A 1089 11.67 -61.23 35.12
C SER A 1089 11.14 -59.79 35.27
N ASP A 1090 11.36 -58.91 34.30
CA ASP A 1090 10.83 -57.54 34.29
C ASP A 1090 9.98 -57.30 33.04
N THR A 1091 8.68 -57.55 33.20
CA THR A 1091 7.67 -57.38 32.14
C THR A 1091 7.14 -55.96 32.05
N SER A 1092 7.47 -55.09 33.00
CA SER A 1092 6.93 -53.73 33.12
C SER A 1092 7.78 -52.68 32.40
N ALA A 1093 9.08 -52.95 32.25
CA ALA A 1093 9.99 -52.01 31.60
C ALA A 1093 9.81 -51.99 30.07
N PRO A 1094 9.70 -50.81 29.44
CA PRO A 1094 9.73 -50.68 27.99
C PRO A 1094 11.04 -51.23 27.41
N SER A 1095 11.04 -51.53 26.12
CA SER A 1095 12.20 -51.97 25.36
C SER A 1095 12.35 -51.13 24.09
N LEU A 1096 13.59 -50.92 23.65
CA LEU A 1096 13.89 -50.05 22.52
C LEU A 1096 13.45 -50.73 21.23
N LEU A 1097 12.36 -50.23 20.61
CA LEU A 1097 11.78 -50.69 19.33
C LEU A 1097 11.43 -52.18 19.22
N PHE A 1098 11.59 -52.92 20.30
CA PHE A 1098 11.37 -54.35 20.36
C PHE A 1098 10.29 -54.65 21.38
N SER A 1099 9.38 -55.56 21.06
CA SER A 1099 8.25 -55.85 21.92
C SER A 1099 8.62 -56.80 23.06
N ARG A 1100 8.21 -56.48 24.30
CA ARG A 1100 8.34 -57.41 25.43
C ARG A 1100 7.53 -58.69 25.22
N ARG A 1101 6.40 -58.61 24.50
CA ARG A 1101 5.63 -59.80 24.11
C ARG A 1101 6.48 -60.76 23.29
N HIS A 1102 7.24 -60.23 22.31
CA HIS A 1102 8.17 -61.05 21.52
C HIS A 1102 9.24 -61.66 22.43
N ALA A 1103 9.92 -60.87 23.28
CA ALA A 1103 10.94 -61.38 24.18
C ALA A 1103 10.46 -62.54 25.08
N LEU A 1104 9.25 -62.44 25.64
CA LEU A 1104 8.65 -63.50 26.46
C LEU A 1104 8.24 -64.72 25.62
N ALA A 1105 7.73 -64.51 24.40
CA ALA A 1105 7.43 -65.62 23.50
C ALA A 1105 8.70 -66.38 23.10
N SER A 1106 9.81 -65.69 22.82
CA SER A 1106 11.11 -66.32 22.56
C SER A 1106 11.64 -67.05 23.79
N TYR A 1107 11.41 -66.52 24.99
CA TYR A 1107 11.78 -67.21 26.23
C TYR A 1107 10.99 -68.51 26.44
N ALA A 1108 9.67 -68.47 26.22
CA ALA A 1108 8.84 -69.67 26.24
C ALA A 1108 9.27 -70.69 25.18
N SER A 1109 9.64 -70.23 23.98
CA SER A 1109 10.16 -71.08 22.92
C SER A 1109 11.51 -71.74 23.30
N ALA A 1110 12.41 -71.00 23.95
CA ALA A 1110 13.68 -71.55 24.43
C ALA A 1110 13.48 -72.57 25.56
N LEU A 1111 12.57 -72.30 26.51
CA LEU A 1111 12.18 -73.25 27.56
C LEU A 1111 11.57 -74.54 26.97
N LEU A 1112 10.76 -74.42 25.93
CA LEU A 1112 10.20 -75.57 25.22
C LEU A 1112 11.32 -76.40 24.56
N ALA A 1113 12.28 -75.75 23.91
CA ALA A 1113 13.44 -76.42 23.29
C ALA A 1113 14.37 -77.08 24.32
N GLU A 1114 14.42 -76.57 25.56
CA GLU A 1114 15.11 -77.19 26.70
C GLU A 1114 14.31 -78.35 27.34
N GLY A 1115 13.07 -78.62 26.88
CA GLY A 1115 12.20 -79.66 27.42
C GLY A 1115 11.37 -79.25 28.64
N ARG A 1116 11.34 -77.96 29.00
CA ARG A 1116 10.64 -77.43 30.19
C ARG A 1116 9.22 -76.97 29.86
N VAL A 1117 8.37 -77.91 29.45
CA VAL A 1117 7.03 -77.66 28.89
C VAL A 1117 6.11 -76.84 29.82
N GLU A 1118 5.96 -77.22 31.09
CA GLU A 1118 5.10 -76.50 32.06
C GLU A 1118 5.56 -75.05 32.30
N SER A 1119 6.88 -74.83 32.35
CA SER A 1119 7.45 -73.48 32.46
C SER A 1119 7.17 -72.68 31.19
N ALA A 1120 7.35 -73.28 30.01
CA ALA A 1120 7.04 -72.64 28.73
C ALA A 1120 5.56 -72.22 28.65
N LEU A 1121 4.63 -73.08 29.11
CA LEU A 1121 3.20 -72.78 29.14
C LEU A 1121 2.87 -71.58 30.04
N THR A 1122 3.48 -71.51 31.21
CA THR A 1122 3.30 -70.37 32.13
C THR A 1122 3.77 -69.07 31.50
N TRP A 1123 4.94 -69.08 30.86
CA TRP A 1123 5.54 -67.87 30.29
C TRP A 1123 4.88 -67.41 29.00
N ILE A 1124 4.35 -68.32 28.18
CA ILE A 1124 3.63 -67.92 26.96
C ILE A 1124 2.26 -67.32 27.27
N GLU A 1125 1.55 -67.79 28.29
CA GLU A 1125 0.31 -67.14 28.73
C GLU A 1125 0.61 -65.73 29.29
N ARG A 1126 1.69 -65.57 30.07
CA ARG A 1126 2.18 -64.24 30.47
C ARG A 1126 2.51 -63.35 29.28
N ALA A 1127 3.12 -63.89 28.22
CA ALA A 1127 3.45 -63.10 27.02
C ALA A 1127 2.20 -62.47 26.39
N ARG A 1128 1.05 -63.16 26.41
CA ARG A 1128 -0.23 -62.66 25.88
C ARG A 1128 -0.80 -61.50 26.68
N GLU A 1129 -0.58 -61.50 27.98
CA GLU A 1129 -1.03 -60.44 28.89
C GLU A 1129 -0.17 -59.18 28.77
N VAL A 1130 1.07 -59.30 28.27
CA VAL A 1130 1.95 -58.15 28.06
C VAL A 1130 1.42 -57.28 26.90
N PRO A 1131 1.19 -55.98 27.13
CA PRO A 1131 0.74 -55.07 26.10
C PRO A 1131 1.86 -54.85 25.07
N ALA A 1132 1.49 -54.98 23.80
CA ALA A 1132 2.32 -54.62 22.66
C ALA A 1132 1.43 -54.26 21.48
N GLU A 1133 1.82 -53.20 20.77
CA GLU A 1133 1.06 -52.63 19.66
C GLU A 1133 1.49 -53.19 18.30
N ASP A 1134 2.68 -53.79 18.20
CA ASP A 1134 3.19 -54.35 16.95
C ASP A 1134 2.44 -55.66 16.58
N VAL A 1135 2.20 -55.83 15.28
CA VAL A 1135 1.44 -56.97 14.77
C VAL A 1135 2.25 -58.28 14.90
N ARG A 1136 3.55 -58.21 14.60
CA ARG A 1136 4.44 -59.39 14.52
C ARG A 1136 4.54 -60.14 15.84
N SER A 1137 4.72 -59.45 16.97
CA SER A 1137 4.81 -60.09 18.28
C SER A 1137 3.53 -60.82 18.67
N GLY A 1138 2.36 -60.35 18.22
CA GLY A 1138 1.08 -61.03 18.40
C GLY A 1138 1.03 -62.37 17.65
N VAL A 1139 1.43 -62.37 16.38
CA VAL A 1139 1.49 -63.59 15.57
C VAL A 1139 2.48 -64.60 16.16
N LEU A 1140 3.70 -64.14 16.50
CA LEU A 1140 4.74 -64.98 17.08
C LEU A 1140 4.31 -65.60 18.42
N ALA A 1141 3.68 -64.83 19.31
CA ALA A 1141 3.17 -65.34 20.58
C ALA A 1141 2.08 -66.42 20.37
N ALA A 1142 1.17 -66.23 19.41
CA ALA A 1142 0.16 -67.22 19.08
C ALA A 1142 0.78 -68.52 18.49
N MET A 1143 1.78 -68.39 17.62
CA MET A 1143 2.52 -69.53 17.07
C MET A 1143 3.28 -70.31 18.15
N VAL A 1144 4.03 -69.63 19.02
CA VAL A 1144 4.75 -70.29 20.13
C VAL A 1144 3.75 -70.96 21.07
N ARG A 1145 2.61 -70.31 21.37
CA ARG A 1145 1.55 -70.91 22.18
C ARG A 1145 1.01 -72.20 21.59
N ALA A 1146 0.75 -72.23 20.29
CA ALA A 1146 0.30 -73.43 19.60
C ALA A 1146 1.32 -74.59 19.76
N ARG A 1147 2.62 -74.31 19.61
CA ARG A 1147 3.69 -75.29 19.81
C ARG A 1147 3.78 -75.79 21.24
N VAL A 1148 3.70 -74.89 22.23
CA VAL A 1148 3.76 -75.24 23.66
C VAL A 1148 2.53 -76.05 24.09
N LEU A 1149 1.34 -75.69 23.62
CA LEU A 1149 0.10 -76.43 23.91
C LEU A 1149 0.12 -77.82 23.28
N ALA A 1150 0.64 -77.95 22.06
CA ALA A 1150 0.82 -79.25 21.41
C ALA A 1150 1.78 -80.14 22.20
N ALA A 1151 2.91 -79.58 22.68
CA ALA A 1151 3.87 -80.31 23.51
C ALA A 1151 3.34 -80.66 24.92
N SER A 1152 2.22 -80.06 25.34
CA SER A 1152 1.52 -80.34 26.61
C SER A 1152 0.31 -81.26 26.42
N ASP A 1153 0.19 -81.92 25.26
CA ASP A 1153 -0.94 -82.75 24.85
C ASP A 1153 -2.32 -82.04 24.81
N ARG A 1154 -2.34 -80.71 24.67
CA ARG A 1154 -3.56 -79.89 24.58
C ARG A 1154 -3.92 -79.54 23.13
N TYR A 1155 -4.06 -80.55 22.27
CA TYR A 1155 -4.18 -80.40 20.81
C TYR A 1155 -5.33 -79.50 20.33
N VAL A 1156 -6.51 -79.55 20.99
CA VAL A 1156 -7.66 -78.68 20.63
C VAL A 1156 -7.32 -77.20 20.84
N GLN A 1157 -6.68 -76.88 21.96
CA GLN A 1157 -6.25 -75.51 22.28
C GLN A 1157 -5.08 -75.09 21.38
N ALA A 1158 -4.17 -76.03 21.05
CA ALA A 1158 -3.07 -75.80 20.13
C ALA A 1158 -3.55 -75.40 18.73
N ARG A 1159 -4.57 -76.10 18.19
CA ARG A 1159 -5.21 -75.76 16.91
C ARG A 1159 -5.86 -74.39 16.93
N ALA A 1160 -6.62 -74.08 17.98
CA ALA A 1160 -7.23 -72.76 18.14
C ALA A 1160 -6.17 -71.64 18.20
N ALA A 1161 -5.03 -71.88 18.86
CA ALA A 1161 -3.91 -70.94 18.89
C ALA A 1161 -3.23 -70.78 17.51
N ALA A 1162 -3.12 -71.86 16.72
CA ALA A 1162 -2.58 -71.79 15.35
C ALA A 1162 -3.52 -71.04 14.39
N GLU A 1163 -4.83 -71.26 14.50
CA GLU A 1163 -5.84 -70.49 13.76
C GLU A 1163 -5.84 -69.01 14.16
N GLU A 1164 -5.66 -68.71 15.45
CA GLU A 1164 -5.46 -67.35 15.93
C GLU A 1164 -4.22 -66.70 15.31
N ALA A 1165 -3.10 -67.42 15.20
CA ALA A 1165 -1.89 -66.93 14.56
C ALA A 1165 -2.12 -66.57 13.08
N VAL A 1166 -2.77 -67.45 12.31
CA VAL A 1166 -3.13 -67.18 10.90
C VAL A 1166 -4.06 -65.97 10.80
N ARG A 1167 -5.10 -65.91 11.64
CA ARG A 1167 -6.04 -64.78 11.63
C ARG A 1167 -5.32 -63.46 11.91
N LEU A 1168 -4.37 -63.43 12.86
CA LEU A 1168 -3.57 -62.25 13.16
C LEU A 1168 -2.63 -61.89 12.00
N ALA A 1169 -2.02 -62.87 11.33
CA ALA A 1169 -1.11 -62.65 10.19
C ALA A 1169 -1.82 -62.12 8.93
N TYR A 1170 -3.13 -62.36 8.80
CA TYR A 1170 -3.96 -61.83 7.71
C TYR A 1170 -4.75 -60.57 8.10
N ALA A 1171 -4.66 -60.10 9.35
CA ALA A 1171 -5.40 -58.93 9.80
C ALA A 1171 -4.85 -57.60 9.24
N THR A 1172 -3.62 -57.59 8.73
CA THR A 1172 -2.93 -56.41 8.20
C THR A 1172 -2.19 -56.71 6.90
N GLU A 1173 -1.53 -55.70 6.31
CA GLU A 1173 -0.73 -55.85 5.09
C GLU A 1173 0.57 -56.64 5.32
N GLN A 1174 0.95 -56.91 6.57
CA GLN A 1174 2.15 -57.72 6.87
C GLN A 1174 1.95 -59.17 6.41
N ALA A 1175 2.87 -59.64 5.57
CA ALA A 1175 2.85 -60.99 5.02
C ALA A 1175 3.97 -61.90 5.59
N SER A 1176 4.97 -61.33 6.27
CA SER A 1176 6.20 -62.03 6.67
C SER A 1176 5.98 -63.30 7.50
N GLU A 1177 4.94 -63.34 8.33
CA GLU A 1177 4.64 -64.48 9.21
C GLU A 1177 3.55 -65.42 8.66
N ARG A 1178 2.94 -65.12 7.50
CA ARG A 1178 1.78 -65.88 6.98
C ARG A 1178 2.13 -67.33 6.66
N ALA A 1179 3.21 -67.55 5.91
CA ALA A 1179 3.64 -68.90 5.51
C ALA A 1179 3.94 -69.78 6.74
N ALA A 1180 4.66 -69.25 7.73
CA ALA A 1180 5.02 -70.00 8.93
C ALA A 1180 3.80 -70.27 9.85
N ALA A 1181 2.82 -69.36 9.91
CA ALA A 1181 1.58 -69.56 10.64
C ALA A 1181 0.68 -70.62 9.96
N GLU A 1182 0.60 -70.60 8.63
CA GLU A 1182 -0.12 -71.59 7.82
C GLU A 1182 0.49 -72.98 7.96
N GLU A 1183 1.81 -73.09 7.81
CA GLU A 1183 2.54 -74.34 7.98
C GLU A 1183 2.30 -74.97 9.36
N LEU A 1184 2.31 -74.14 10.41
CA LEU A 1184 2.04 -74.59 11.78
C LEU A 1184 0.59 -75.08 11.96
N ARG A 1185 -0.39 -74.35 11.42
CA ARG A 1185 -1.80 -74.75 11.43
C ARG A 1185 -1.98 -76.09 10.74
N ASP A 1186 -1.39 -76.25 9.56
CA ASP A 1186 -1.55 -77.44 8.72
C ASP A 1186 -0.87 -78.65 9.37
N THR A 1187 0.31 -78.47 9.96
CA THR A 1187 1.01 -79.53 10.72
C THR A 1187 0.18 -80.05 11.89
N LEU A 1188 -0.47 -79.15 12.65
CA LEU A 1188 -1.32 -79.51 13.79
C LEU A 1188 -2.70 -80.06 13.39
N ALA A 1189 -3.09 -79.94 12.12
CA ALA A 1189 -4.31 -80.54 11.59
C ALA A 1189 -4.13 -82.02 11.22
N VAL A 1190 -2.90 -82.43 10.83
CA VAL A 1190 -2.59 -83.78 10.34
C VAL A 1190 -2.35 -84.79 11.47
N THR A 1191 -1.95 -84.37 12.67
CA THR A 1191 -1.65 -85.25 13.82
C THR A 1191 -2.87 -85.89 14.50
N ALA A 1192 -4.08 -85.76 13.94
CA ALA A 1192 -5.32 -86.32 14.45
C ALA A 1192 -5.76 -87.60 13.71
N VAL A 1193 -4.95 -88.66 13.73
CA VAL A 1193 -5.44 -90.03 13.48
C VAL A 1193 -5.50 -90.72 14.85
N GLU A 1194 -6.70 -91.20 15.23
CA GLU A 1194 -7.00 -91.87 16.50
C GLU A 1194 -5.99 -92.98 16.86
N PRO A 1195 -5.70 -93.21 18.16
CA PRO A 1195 -4.92 -94.39 18.57
C PRO A 1195 -5.74 -95.67 18.31
N PRO A 1196 -5.10 -96.80 17.96
CA PRO A 1196 -5.81 -98.05 17.73
C PRO A 1196 -6.47 -98.55 19.03
N PRO A 1197 -7.64 -99.22 18.97
CA PRO A 1197 -8.33 -99.69 20.16
C PRO A 1197 -7.54 -100.82 20.85
N ALA A 1198 -7.54 -100.79 22.18
CA ALA A 1198 -6.88 -101.77 23.04
C ALA A 1198 -7.50 -103.16 22.88
N GLU A 1199 -6.66 -104.16 22.53
CA GLU A 1199 -7.02 -105.57 22.60
C GLU A 1199 -7.39 -105.96 24.04
N THR A 1200 -8.67 -106.24 24.25
CA THR A 1200 -9.18 -106.83 25.48
C THR A 1200 -9.30 -108.34 25.28
N VAL A 1201 -8.47 -109.09 25.99
CA VAL A 1201 -8.61 -110.55 26.15
C VAL A 1201 -9.92 -110.83 26.90
N ALA A 1202 -10.82 -111.62 26.29
CA ALA A 1202 -11.96 -112.20 26.98
C ALA A 1202 -12.19 -113.65 26.53
N TYR A 1203 -12.02 -114.56 27.49
CA TYR A 1203 -12.58 -115.91 27.51
C TYR A 1203 -14.11 -115.86 27.51
N ALA A 1204 -14.78 -116.69 26.69
CA ALA A 1204 -15.81 -117.66 27.14
C ALA A 1204 -16.52 -118.32 25.94
N SER A 1205 -16.80 -119.60 26.13
CA SER A 1205 -17.54 -120.56 25.31
C SER A 1205 -19.03 -120.24 25.15
N ASP A 1206 -19.60 -120.46 23.96
CA ASP A 1206 -20.46 -121.61 23.64
C ASP A 1206 -21.37 -121.37 22.41
N MET A 1207 -21.42 -122.41 21.56
CA MET A 1207 -22.34 -122.67 20.44
C MET A 1207 -23.79 -122.93 20.92
N PRO A 1208 -24.80 -123.22 20.06
CA PRO A 1208 -25.08 -122.79 18.68
C PRO A 1208 -26.55 -122.33 18.48
N GLY A 1209 -26.82 -121.74 17.31
CA GLY A 1209 -28.16 -121.51 16.75
C GLY A 1209 -28.09 -120.89 15.37
#